data_AF-A0A366LJB1-F1
#
_entry.id   AF-A0A366LJB1-F1
#
_cell.length_a   1.000
_cell.length_b   1.000
_cell.length_c   1.000
_cell.angle_alpha   90.00
_cell.angle_beta   90.00
_cell.angle_gamma   90.00
#
_symmetry.space_group_name_H-M   'P 1'
#
loop_
_entity.id
_entity.type
_entity.pdbx_description
1 polymer ?
#
loop_
_entity_poly.entity_id
_entity_poly.type
_entity_poly.pdbx_seq_one_letter_code
_entity_poly.pdbx_strand_id
1 'polypeptide(L)'
;MCLLAPGGSVRFRRVAVCSLLLALLPAAPAMAADPPAEPKIEMGLRAEAEARPVRAIVELRDPAAAAPLAERAERAPGAERADVALRAAPRDRPFIVVTGGAEALRSLADDPRVLSIHKDHAYPPALAQTIKVIGADRAHAEGVQGTGTAVAVLDTGVDRDHPAFAGRIVAEACFSATGEEGMTLESLCPDGQDTQIGPGAADAETARCLEGGVNLCDHGTHVAGIAVGAAAAGAPGPGVAPGANLVAVQVFSKAHDQETCGIPGTCLLAFESSLRLAFDHLGTLAAAHRIAAVNLSVGGGPSDTACDDTEEGRSLKPKIDALLGQGVPTVAAAGNESFEGAGFPGCISSAVTVGATDDADAIAPFSNQGALLDLFAPGVDVTSAVPDDTYATYSGTSMSVPHVAGALALLRQKFPGDSGAALVERLKAAGRKVVYGTVTTPRIDVHAALTGTEPSPPVTHSPVEPAPEPEPEPEPAPEPEPAPEPEPEPEPQPQPGPTTDPPAPPAPEPTPEVTVTVTVTVTPAPKPRPAPAVCTRGKARTALTAAAWAAETRKGGQRVTDATLACYLSLVKRASKVFPEVAKMSTPSSAGKVLRSKAKAGRAALDRELLAAWLNWAYGARNTTAKITGSTTLKSALTTAERRRLSGKATSAQLTRSISTLRKHVNR
;
A
#
# COMPACT_ATOMS: atom_id res chain seq x y z
N MET A 1 55.73 15.19 34.08
CA MET A 1 56.33 15.13 35.43
C MET A 1 56.74 13.69 35.65
N CYS A 2 58.04 13.43 35.89
CA CYS A 2 58.70 12.11 36.08
C CYS A 2 58.76 11.18 34.85
N LEU A 3 59.83 10.41 34.57
CA LEU A 3 61.25 10.41 34.93
C LEU A 3 61.93 9.34 34.03
N LEU A 4 63.09 9.69 33.47
CA LEU A 4 64.25 8.89 33.05
C LEU A 4 64.19 7.33 33.00
N ALA A 5 64.41 6.79 31.79
CA ALA A 5 65.56 5.97 31.37
C ALA A 5 65.78 4.55 32.01
N PRO A 6 66.82 3.79 31.61
CA PRO A 6 66.89 2.98 30.38
C PRO A 6 67.40 1.54 30.68
N GLY A 7 67.53 0.66 29.67
CA GLY A 7 68.45 -0.47 29.84
C GLY A 7 68.28 -1.67 28.93
N GLY A 8 69.18 -1.77 27.94
CA GLY A 8 70.08 -2.93 27.90
C GLY A 8 69.67 -4.15 27.06
N SER A 9 70.28 -4.24 25.86
CA SER A 9 71.32 -5.22 25.51
C SER A 9 71.07 -6.72 25.81
N VAL A 10 71.36 -7.73 24.97
CA VAL A 10 72.21 -7.88 23.79
C VAL A 10 72.17 -9.38 23.39
N ARG A 11 72.25 -9.68 22.08
CA ARG A 11 72.77 -10.89 21.39
C ARG A 11 72.12 -12.27 21.63
N PHE A 12 71.78 -12.94 20.52
CA PHE A 12 72.49 -14.11 19.96
C PHE A 12 72.03 -14.31 18.48
N ARG A 13 72.86 -14.00 17.47
CA ARG A 13 73.63 -14.95 16.64
C ARG A 13 72.78 -16.09 16.01
N ARG A 14 72.46 -16.01 14.71
CA ARG A 14 73.26 -16.55 13.59
C ARG A 14 72.49 -16.44 12.26
N VAL A 15 73.28 -16.13 11.24
CA VAL A 15 72.96 -15.99 9.83
C VAL A 15 72.63 -17.35 9.21
N ALA A 16 71.56 -17.41 8.40
CA ALA A 16 71.45 -18.31 7.26
C ALA A 16 70.68 -17.59 6.15
N VAL A 17 71.43 -17.17 5.13
CA VAL A 17 70.92 -16.65 3.86
C VAL A 17 70.53 -17.84 3.00
N CYS A 18 69.31 -17.87 2.48
CA CYS A 18 68.99 -18.60 1.25
C CYS A 18 67.89 -17.85 0.49
N SER A 19 68.24 -17.39 -0.70
CA SER A 19 67.48 -16.56 -1.62
C SER A 19 66.46 -17.38 -2.42
N LEU A 20 65.26 -16.85 -2.68
CA LEU A 20 64.75 -16.59 -4.04
C LEU A 20 63.37 -15.89 -3.99
N LEU A 21 63.31 -14.68 -4.54
CA LEU A 21 62.10 -13.96 -4.94
C LEU A 21 61.58 -14.50 -6.27
N LEU A 22 60.26 -14.70 -6.41
CA LEU A 22 59.55 -14.32 -7.64
C LEU A 22 58.02 -14.14 -7.42
N ALA A 23 57.60 -12.87 -7.57
CA ALA A 23 56.32 -12.34 -8.07
C ALA A 23 55.00 -12.50 -7.26
N LEU A 24 54.62 -11.43 -6.54
CA LEU A 24 53.24 -11.07 -6.18
C LEU A 24 52.94 -9.64 -6.69
N LEU A 25 51.87 -9.50 -7.46
CA LEU A 25 51.28 -8.23 -7.92
C LEU A 25 50.61 -7.48 -6.75
N PRO A 26 50.54 -6.14 -6.75
CA PRO A 26 49.89 -5.38 -5.68
C PRO A 26 48.36 -5.41 -5.79
N ALA A 27 47.71 -5.65 -4.65
CA ALA A 27 46.27 -5.55 -4.46
C ALA A 27 45.83 -4.07 -4.30
N ALA A 28 44.65 -3.75 -4.81
CA ALA A 28 43.99 -2.45 -4.75
C ALA A 28 43.49 -2.12 -3.31
N PRO A 29 43.26 -0.83 -2.96
CA PRO A 29 42.96 -0.41 -1.60
C PRO A 29 41.51 -0.74 -1.17
N ALA A 30 41.35 -1.07 0.11
CA ALA A 30 40.08 -1.41 0.74
C ALA A 30 39.17 -0.17 0.93
N MET A 31 37.89 -0.33 0.63
CA MET A 31 36.83 0.67 0.81
C MET A 31 36.34 0.71 2.26
N ALA A 32 35.92 1.89 2.70
CA ALA A 32 35.30 2.14 4.01
C ALA A 32 34.04 1.27 4.23
N ALA A 33 33.81 0.86 5.49
CA ALA A 33 32.71 -0.01 5.89
C ALA A 33 31.35 0.74 5.89
N ASP A 34 30.33 0.07 5.37
CA ASP A 34 28.92 0.51 5.34
C ASP A 34 28.29 0.61 6.75
N PRO A 35 27.25 1.45 6.94
CA PRO A 35 26.50 1.54 8.19
C PRO A 35 25.75 0.21 8.51
N PRO A 36 25.49 -0.10 9.79
CA PRO A 36 24.85 -1.35 10.19
C PRO A 36 23.40 -1.44 9.70
N ALA A 37 23.02 -2.61 9.17
CA ALA A 37 21.69 -2.88 8.64
C ALA A 37 20.64 -3.04 9.77
N GLU A 38 19.42 -2.55 9.52
CA GLU A 38 18.25 -2.75 10.39
C GLU A 38 17.94 -4.25 10.61
N PRO A 39 17.42 -4.64 11.80
CA PRO A 39 17.10 -6.03 12.10
C PRO A 39 15.95 -6.55 11.21
N LYS A 40 16.25 -7.53 10.35
CA LYS A 40 15.27 -8.13 9.42
C LYS A 40 14.34 -9.17 10.06
N ILE A 41 14.60 -9.61 11.30
CA ILE A 41 13.78 -10.62 11.99
C ILE A 41 12.85 -9.90 12.96
N GLU A 42 11.56 -10.21 12.87
CA GLU A 42 10.53 -9.75 13.81
C GLU A 42 10.98 -9.95 15.28
N MET A 43 10.79 -8.91 16.09
CA MET A 43 11.13 -8.93 17.51
C MET A 43 10.41 -10.09 18.22
N GLY A 44 11.15 -10.88 19.02
CA GLY A 44 10.60 -12.04 19.72
C GLY A 44 10.49 -13.33 18.89
N LEU A 45 10.39 -13.25 17.55
CA LEU A 45 10.35 -14.43 16.68
C LEU A 45 11.61 -15.29 16.83
N ARG A 46 12.77 -14.64 17.02
CA ARG A 46 14.03 -15.34 17.25
C ARG A 46 14.04 -16.15 18.55
N ALA A 47 13.56 -15.58 19.66
CA ALA A 47 13.46 -16.29 20.93
C ALA A 47 12.46 -17.45 20.85
N GLU A 48 11.35 -17.29 20.13
CA GLU A 48 10.41 -18.38 19.87
C GLU A 48 11.05 -19.50 19.04
N ALA A 49 11.85 -19.14 18.03
CA ALA A 49 12.56 -20.05 17.15
C ALA A 49 13.73 -20.78 17.85
N GLU A 50 14.22 -20.28 18.99
CA GLU A 50 15.20 -20.97 19.86
C GLU A 50 14.53 -22.09 20.68
N ALA A 51 13.25 -21.93 21.03
CA ALA A 51 12.50 -22.93 21.78
C ALA A 51 11.92 -24.05 20.90
N ARG A 52 11.53 -23.75 19.66
CA ARG A 52 10.94 -24.71 18.71
C ARG A 52 10.97 -24.20 17.27
N PRO A 53 10.87 -25.08 16.26
CA PRO A 53 10.68 -24.64 14.87
C PRO A 53 9.41 -23.79 14.73
N VAL A 54 9.54 -22.64 14.06
CA VAL A 54 8.44 -21.72 13.77
C VAL A 54 8.22 -21.63 12.27
N ARG A 55 6.96 -21.48 11.85
CA ARG A 55 6.62 -21.18 10.46
C ARG A 55 6.69 -19.67 10.27
N ALA A 56 7.49 -19.20 9.33
CA ALA A 56 7.80 -17.79 9.09
C ALA A 56 7.68 -17.45 7.59
N ILE A 57 7.22 -16.24 7.30
CA ILE A 57 7.22 -15.62 5.99
C ILE A 57 8.54 -14.86 5.85
N VAL A 58 9.26 -15.13 4.77
CA VAL A 58 10.52 -14.46 4.43
C VAL A 58 10.26 -13.63 3.18
N GLU A 59 10.16 -12.31 3.33
CA GLU A 59 9.99 -11.38 2.22
C GLU A 59 11.29 -11.22 1.44
N LEU A 60 11.18 -11.19 0.11
CA LEU A 60 12.32 -11.15 -0.80
C LEU A 60 12.29 -9.88 -1.64
N ARG A 61 13.48 -9.41 -2.03
CA ARG A 61 13.65 -8.28 -2.95
C ARG A 61 13.24 -8.61 -4.38
N ASP A 62 13.37 -9.87 -4.80
CA ASP A 62 13.16 -10.33 -6.18
C ASP A 62 12.61 -11.77 -6.17
N PRO A 63 11.56 -12.11 -6.95
CA PRO A 63 11.07 -13.47 -7.09
C PRO A 63 12.13 -14.49 -7.52
N ALA A 64 13.16 -14.06 -8.26
CA ALA A 64 14.27 -14.93 -8.65
C ALA A 64 15.09 -15.46 -7.45
N ALA A 65 15.03 -14.78 -6.30
CA ALA A 65 15.70 -15.20 -5.07
C ALA A 65 14.99 -16.34 -4.34
N ALA A 66 13.72 -16.63 -4.65
CA ALA A 66 12.90 -17.57 -3.87
C ALA A 66 13.42 -19.01 -3.92
N ALA A 67 13.73 -19.54 -5.11
CA ALA A 67 14.26 -20.89 -5.25
C ALA A 67 15.62 -21.09 -4.55
N PRO A 68 16.66 -20.25 -4.77
CA PRO A 68 17.94 -20.43 -4.11
C PRO A 68 17.88 -20.19 -2.58
N LEU A 69 16.99 -19.31 -2.11
CA LEU A 69 16.82 -19.07 -0.66
C LEU A 69 16.05 -20.18 0.03
N ALA A 70 15.05 -20.78 -0.62
CA ALA A 70 14.36 -21.95 -0.10
C ALA A 70 15.31 -23.16 0.00
N GLU A 71 16.14 -23.41 -1.02
CA GLU A 71 17.15 -24.48 -0.98
C GLU A 71 18.23 -24.22 0.10
N ARG A 72 18.52 -22.94 0.40
CA ARG A 72 19.40 -22.57 1.51
C ARG A 72 18.71 -22.80 2.86
N ALA A 73 17.44 -22.43 2.98
CA ALA A 73 16.63 -22.66 4.17
C ALA A 73 16.51 -24.15 4.51
N GLU A 74 16.28 -25.01 3.52
CA GLU A 74 16.18 -26.47 3.69
C GLU A 74 17.50 -27.12 4.14
N ARG A 75 18.65 -26.49 3.86
CA ARG A 75 19.97 -26.97 4.26
C ARG A 75 20.45 -26.40 5.59
N ALA A 76 19.72 -25.45 6.17
CA ALA A 76 20.08 -24.86 7.46
C ALA A 76 19.83 -25.85 8.61
N PRO A 77 20.69 -25.88 9.65
CA PRO A 77 20.45 -26.70 10.83
C PRO A 77 19.10 -26.36 11.49
N GLY A 78 18.30 -27.39 11.81
CA GLY A 78 16.99 -27.21 12.45
C GLY A 78 15.86 -26.75 11.51
N ALA A 79 16.07 -26.75 10.20
CA ALA A 79 15.00 -26.54 9.23
C ALA A 79 14.20 -27.84 9.00
N GLU A 80 12.86 -27.73 9.04
CA GLU A 80 11.97 -28.87 8.79
C GLU A 80 11.41 -28.87 7.37
N ARG A 81 11.12 -27.67 6.83
CA ARG A 81 10.51 -27.50 5.50
C ARG A 81 10.62 -26.06 5.01
N ALA A 82 10.92 -25.85 3.73
CA ALA A 82 10.72 -24.56 3.07
C ALA A 82 9.76 -24.71 1.88
N ASP A 83 8.62 -24.01 1.92
CA ASP A 83 7.67 -23.97 0.83
C ASP A 83 7.84 -22.68 0.05
N VAL A 84 8.15 -22.79 -1.25
CA VAL A 84 8.21 -21.64 -2.15
C VAL A 84 6.81 -21.24 -2.57
N ALA A 85 6.26 -20.21 -1.92
CA ALA A 85 4.97 -19.63 -2.25
C ALA A 85 5.15 -18.38 -3.12
N LEU A 86 5.41 -18.58 -4.41
CA LEU A 86 5.43 -17.47 -5.37
C LEU A 86 4.01 -17.16 -5.84
N ARG A 87 3.45 -16.03 -5.43
CA ARG A 87 2.19 -15.52 -5.99
C ARG A 87 2.45 -14.76 -7.29
N ALA A 88 1.63 -15.03 -8.30
CA ALA A 88 1.78 -14.48 -9.65
C ALA A 88 1.08 -13.11 -9.84
N ALA A 89 0.84 -12.39 -8.74
CA ALA A 89 0.24 -11.07 -8.75
C ALA A 89 1.36 -10.00 -8.83
N PRO A 90 1.18 -8.88 -9.56
CA PRO A 90 2.21 -7.86 -9.74
C PRO A 90 2.58 -7.07 -8.47
N ARG A 91 1.82 -7.23 -7.37
CA ARG A 91 1.92 -6.44 -6.14
C ARG A 91 2.26 -7.24 -4.89
N ASP A 92 2.38 -8.55 -5.00
CA ASP A 92 2.84 -9.34 -3.86
C ASP A 92 4.36 -9.27 -3.84
N ARG A 93 4.95 -8.82 -2.72
CA ARG A 93 6.39 -9.02 -2.51
C ARG A 93 6.64 -10.53 -2.55
N PRO A 94 7.57 -10.99 -3.40
CA PRO A 94 7.89 -12.41 -3.46
C PRO A 94 8.31 -12.87 -2.07
N PHE A 95 7.75 -13.98 -1.61
CA PHE A 95 8.12 -14.55 -0.32
C PHE A 95 8.32 -16.04 -0.43
N ILE A 96 9.03 -16.59 0.53
CA ILE A 96 9.04 -18.02 0.81
C ILE A 96 8.49 -18.23 2.22
N VAL A 97 7.89 -19.38 2.44
CA VAL A 97 7.51 -19.81 3.79
C VAL A 97 8.56 -20.79 4.25
N VAL A 98 9.15 -20.54 5.41
CA VAL A 98 10.16 -21.40 6.01
C VAL A 98 9.64 -21.87 7.36
N THR A 99 9.75 -23.17 7.62
CA THR A 99 9.58 -23.74 8.96
C THR A 99 10.96 -24.14 9.48
N GLY A 100 11.47 -23.43 10.49
CA GLY A 100 12.81 -23.65 11.01
C GLY A 100 13.09 -22.95 12.34
N GLY A 101 14.18 -23.36 12.99
CA GLY A 101 14.67 -22.75 14.24
C GLY A 101 15.49 -21.46 14.02
N ALA A 102 15.96 -20.86 15.12
CA ALA A 102 16.61 -19.55 15.12
C ALA A 102 17.85 -19.44 14.21
N GLU A 103 18.62 -20.52 14.06
CA GLU A 103 19.79 -20.55 13.17
C GLU A 103 19.40 -20.45 11.69
N ALA A 104 18.31 -21.10 11.29
CA ALA A 104 17.77 -21.01 9.93
C ALA A 104 17.28 -19.58 9.63
N LEU A 105 16.59 -18.95 10.58
CA LEU A 105 16.09 -17.57 10.42
C LEU A 105 17.23 -16.55 10.38
N ARG A 106 18.28 -16.68 11.23
CA ARG A 106 19.49 -15.84 11.17
C ARG A 106 20.17 -15.96 9.80
N SER A 107 20.41 -17.19 9.35
CA SER A 107 21.07 -17.43 8.05
C SER A 107 20.33 -16.72 6.91
N LEU A 108 19.00 -16.75 6.91
CA LEU A 108 18.20 -16.05 5.91
C LEU A 108 18.25 -14.52 6.07
N ALA A 109 18.22 -14.01 7.29
CA ALA A 109 18.33 -12.57 7.55
C ALA A 109 19.66 -11.99 7.04
N ASP A 110 20.76 -12.73 7.13
CA ASP A 110 22.07 -12.30 6.63
C ASP A 110 22.11 -12.16 5.08
N ASP A 111 21.12 -12.69 4.36
CA ASP A 111 21.07 -12.57 2.91
C ASP A 111 20.58 -11.18 2.46
N PRO A 112 21.31 -10.46 1.60
CA PRO A 112 20.89 -9.14 1.12
C PRO A 112 19.60 -9.18 0.30
N ARG A 113 19.20 -10.35 -0.22
CA ARG A 113 17.96 -10.53 -0.98
C ARG A 113 16.72 -10.71 -0.09
N VAL A 114 16.91 -10.92 1.22
CA VAL A 114 15.83 -10.96 2.22
C VAL A 114 15.57 -9.55 2.72
N LEU A 115 14.30 -9.15 2.70
CA LEU A 115 13.79 -7.86 3.17
C LEU A 115 13.38 -7.93 4.64
N SER A 116 12.61 -8.94 5.01
CA SER A 116 12.10 -9.14 6.36
C SER A 116 11.73 -10.60 6.59
N ILE A 117 11.66 -10.99 7.86
CA ILE A 117 11.24 -12.30 8.33
C ILE A 117 10.24 -12.08 9.47
N HIS A 118 9.01 -12.52 9.28
CA HIS A 118 7.94 -12.44 10.27
C HIS A 118 7.21 -13.78 10.39
N LYS A 119 6.46 -13.98 11.47
CA LYS A 119 5.76 -15.24 11.72
C LYS A 119 4.64 -15.48 10.71
N ASP A 120 4.50 -16.73 10.25
CA ASP A 120 3.44 -17.16 9.34
C ASP A 120 2.28 -17.74 10.13
N HIS A 121 1.36 -16.85 10.48
CA HIS A 121 0.18 -17.17 11.27
C HIS A 121 -0.95 -17.77 10.43
N ALA A 122 -1.80 -18.58 11.06
CA ALA A 122 -3.03 -19.09 10.46
C ALA A 122 -4.24 -18.42 11.11
N TYR A 123 -5.15 -17.86 10.32
CA TYR A 123 -6.22 -16.99 10.81
C TYR A 123 -7.63 -17.45 10.37
N PRO A 124 -8.60 -17.59 11.30
CA PRO A 124 -10.02 -17.64 10.98
C PRO A 124 -10.58 -16.22 10.68
N PRO A 125 -11.80 -16.06 10.12
CA PRO A 125 -12.39 -14.74 9.89
C PRO A 125 -12.55 -13.98 11.23
N ALA A 126 -11.88 -12.84 11.40
CA ALA A 126 -11.71 -12.25 12.75
C ALA A 126 -12.63 -11.06 13.09
N LEU A 127 -13.28 -10.38 12.12
CA LEU A 127 -14.20 -9.28 12.49
C LEU A 127 -15.34 -9.76 13.41
N ALA A 128 -15.95 -10.91 13.13
CA ALA A 128 -16.96 -11.49 14.02
C ALA A 128 -16.42 -11.83 15.43
N GLN A 129 -15.11 -12.02 15.59
CA GLN A 129 -14.47 -12.22 16.89
C GLN A 129 -14.24 -10.89 17.59
N THR A 130 -13.65 -9.91 16.91
CA THR A 130 -13.40 -8.57 17.47
C THR A 130 -14.68 -7.89 17.99
N ILE A 131 -15.82 -8.02 17.29
CA ILE A 131 -17.15 -7.54 17.73
C ILE A 131 -17.56 -8.16 19.07
N LYS A 132 -17.24 -9.44 19.31
CA LYS A 132 -17.51 -10.14 20.57
C LYS A 132 -16.53 -9.75 21.68
N VAL A 133 -15.25 -9.58 21.34
CA VAL A 133 -14.20 -9.17 22.29
C VAL A 133 -14.57 -7.85 22.96
N ILE A 134 -15.12 -6.90 22.20
CA ILE A 134 -15.56 -5.60 22.72
C ILE A 134 -17.02 -5.61 23.21
N GLY A 135 -17.75 -6.73 23.12
CA GLY A 135 -19.15 -6.85 23.56
C GLY A 135 -20.17 -6.08 22.69
N ALA A 136 -19.83 -5.70 21.47
CA ALA A 136 -20.76 -5.02 20.56
C ALA A 136 -21.88 -5.94 20.07
N ASP A 137 -21.64 -7.25 19.97
CA ASP A 137 -22.67 -8.26 19.67
C ASP A 137 -23.82 -8.25 20.70
N ARG A 138 -23.50 -8.04 21.97
CA ARG A 138 -24.49 -7.91 23.04
C ARG A 138 -25.28 -6.61 22.91
N ALA A 139 -24.61 -5.51 22.54
CA ALA A 139 -25.29 -4.25 22.22
C ALA A 139 -26.30 -4.43 21.08
N HIS A 140 -25.91 -5.15 20.02
CA HIS A 140 -26.80 -5.45 18.89
C HIS A 140 -28.01 -6.28 19.31
N ALA A 141 -27.80 -7.29 20.17
CA ALA A 141 -28.87 -8.12 20.72
C ALA A 141 -29.88 -7.32 21.55
N GLU A 142 -29.46 -6.20 22.16
CA GLU A 142 -30.31 -5.24 22.86
C GLU A 142 -30.96 -4.19 21.94
N GLY A 143 -30.75 -4.27 20.62
CA GLY A 143 -31.28 -3.31 19.64
C GLY A 143 -30.49 -2.00 19.55
N VAL A 144 -29.32 -1.92 20.18
CA VAL A 144 -28.40 -0.77 20.04
C VAL A 144 -27.45 -1.07 18.89
N GLN A 145 -27.67 -0.42 17.75
CA GLN A 145 -26.95 -0.65 16.49
C GLN A 145 -26.39 0.63 15.87
N GLY A 146 -26.51 1.78 16.55
CA GLY A 146 -26.10 3.10 16.06
C GLY A 146 -27.20 3.83 15.28
N THR A 147 -28.42 3.31 15.26
CA THR A 147 -29.55 3.89 14.50
C THR A 147 -29.79 5.35 14.88
N GLY A 148 -29.91 6.22 13.88
CA GLY A 148 -30.13 7.66 14.08
C GLY A 148 -28.85 8.45 14.42
N THR A 149 -27.68 7.87 14.16
CA THR A 149 -26.37 8.52 14.27
C THR A 149 -25.58 8.34 12.97
N ALA A 150 -24.46 9.02 12.83
CA ALA A 150 -23.51 8.80 11.75
C ALA A 150 -22.07 8.70 12.28
N VAL A 151 -21.20 7.96 11.60
CA VAL A 151 -19.75 8.02 11.79
C VAL A 151 -19.14 8.72 10.57
N ALA A 152 -18.27 9.70 10.81
CA ALA A 152 -17.49 10.30 9.75
C ALA A 152 -16.16 9.56 9.59
N VAL A 153 -15.82 9.16 8.37
CA VAL A 153 -14.56 8.46 8.05
C VAL A 153 -13.75 9.38 7.15
N LEU A 154 -12.62 9.88 7.66
CA LEU A 154 -11.63 10.64 6.89
C LEU A 154 -10.53 9.68 6.46
N ASP A 155 -10.57 9.25 5.21
CA ASP A 155 -9.68 8.21 4.71
C ASP A 155 -9.49 8.30 3.17
N THR A 156 -9.17 7.20 2.52
CA THR A 156 -8.87 7.07 1.09
C THR A 156 -10.12 7.06 0.19
N GLY A 157 -11.31 7.10 0.77
CA GLY A 157 -12.60 6.98 0.07
C GLY A 157 -13.37 5.73 0.50
N VAL A 158 -14.52 5.47 -0.13
CA VAL A 158 -15.34 4.28 0.13
C VAL A 158 -15.86 3.71 -1.19
N ASP A 159 -15.94 2.38 -1.29
CA ASP A 159 -16.77 1.71 -2.29
C ASP A 159 -18.25 1.99 -1.97
N ARG A 160 -18.90 2.73 -2.87
CA ARG A 160 -20.18 3.39 -2.60
C ARG A 160 -21.36 2.45 -2.78
N ASP A 161 -21.25 1.48 -3.66
CA ASP A 161 -22.27 0.46 -3.90
C ASP A 161 -22.01 -0.84 -3.15
N HIS A 162 -20.90 -0.93 -2.39
CA HIS A 162 -20.64 -2.03 -1.48
C HIS A 162 -21.89 -2.36 -0.61
N PRO A 163 -22.37 -3.61 -0.62
CA PRO A 163 -23.56 -4.05 0.13
C PRO A 163 -23.52 -3.71 1.63
N ALA A 164 -22.32 -3.61 2.20
CA ALA A 164 -22.12 -3.20 3.59
C ALA A 164 -22.66 -1.80 3.89
N PHE A 165 -22.72 -0.87 2.93
CA PHE A 165 -23.14 0.53 3.14
C PHE A 165 -24.45 0.91 2.44
N ALA A 166 -25.09 -0.04 1.76
CA ALA A 166 -26.24 0.19 0.90
C ALA A 166 -27.28 1.14 1.53
N GLY A 167 -27.43 2.32 0.92
CA GLY A 167 -28.39 3.36 1.30
C GLY A 167 -28.08 4.13 2.59
N ARG A 168 -26.89 3.97 3.19
CA ARG A 168 -26.51 4.60 4.47
C ARG A 168 -25.35 5.59 4.35
N ILE A 169 -24.82 5.83 3.16
CA ILE A 169 -23.91 6.96 2.91
C ILE A 169 -24.75 8.23 2.80
N VAL A 170 -24.63 9.13 3.80
CA VAL A 170 -25.49 10.31 3.93
C VAL A 170 -24.83 11.62 3.51
N ALA A 171 -23.49 11.64 3.45
CA ALA A 171 -22.72 12.74 2.90
C ALA A 171 -21.38 12.22 2.39
N GLU A 172 -20.87 12.86 1.35
CA GLU A 172 -19.62 12.52 0.68
C GLU A 172 -18.84 13.80 0.36
N ALA A 173 -17.54 13.79 0.58
CA ALA A 173 -16.62 14.85 0.18
C ALA A 173 -15.23 14.28 -0.16
N CYS A 174 -14.45 15.04 -0.90
CA CYS A 174 -13.05 14.79 -1.18
C CYS A 174 -12.26 16.08 -1.11
N PHE A 175 -11.13 16.01 -0.40
CA PHE A 175 -10.11 17.05 -0.31
C PHE A 175 -8.78 16.36 -0.58
N SER A 176 -8.19 16.59 -1.74
CA SER A 176 -7.02 15.86 -2.21
C SER A 176 -6.05 16.85 -2.86
N ALA A 177 -4.93 17.09 -2.20
CA ALA A 177 -3.95 18.08 -2.66
C ALA A 177 -3.38 17.71 -4.04
N THR A 178 -3.20 18.71 -4.89
CA THR A 178 -2.39 18.61 -6.10
C THR A 178 -1.08 19.38 -5.92
N GLY A 179 -0.05 18.99 -6.68
CA GLY A 179 1.29 19.55 -6.52
C GLY A 179 1.45 20.93 -7.14
N GLU A 180 2.35 21.73 -6.58
CA GLU A 180 2.97 22.87 -7.26
C GLU A 180 4.16 22.40 -8.13
N GLU A 181 4.74 23.29 -8.96
CA GLU A 181 5.84 22.95 -9.88
C GLU A 181 6.96 22.14 -9.18
N GLY A 182 7.12 20.87 -9.58
CA GLY A 182 8.20 19.98 -9.09
C GLY A 182 7.72 18.74 -8.32
N MET A 183 6.51 18.73 -7.75
CA MET A 183 5.95 17.55 -7.07
C MET A 183 5.01 16.75 -8.00
N THR A 184 5.11 15.42 -8.01
CA THR A 184 4.21 14.56 -8.80
C THR A 184 2.99 14.09 -8.00
N LEU A 185 2.18 15.06 -7.55
CA LEU A 185 0.95 14.81 -6.81
C LEU A 185 -0.30 14.85 -7.70
N GLU A 186 -1.09 13.79 -7.65
CA GLU A 186 -2.37 13.64 -8.32
C GLU A 186 -3.52 13.61 -7.29
N SER A 187 -4.55 14.43 -7.55
CA SER A 187 -5.80 14.37 -6.77
C SER A 187 -6.52 13.04 -7.00
N LEU A 188 -7.00 12.46 -5.89
CA LEU A 188 -7.88 11.30 -5.85
C LEU A 188 -9.37 11.66 -5.96
N CYS A 189 -9.74 12.94 -5.98
CA CYS A 189 -11.13 13.30 -6.21
C CYS A 189 -11.58 12.83 -7.59
N PRO A 190 -12.79 12.25 -7.73
CA PRO A 190 -13.27 11.68 -8.99
C PRO A 190 -13.22 12.64 -10.19
N ASP A 191 -13.48 13.93 -9.98
CA ASP A 191 -13.39 14.97 -11.00
C ASP A 191 -11.95 15.45 -11.29
N GLY A 192 -10.99 15.02 -10.47
CA GLY A 192 -9.58 15.38 -10.54
C GLY A 192 -9.22 16.77 -10.03
N GLN A 193 -10.16 17.46 -9.38
CA GLN A 193 -9.89 18.74 -8.70
C GLN A 193 -9.42 18.49 -7.27
N ASP A 194 -8.91 19.54 -6.62
CA ASP A 194 -8.44 19.42 -5.24
C ASP A 194 -9.57 19.23 -4.23
N THR A 195 -10.79 19.55 -4.65
CA THR A 195 -11.98 19.48 -3.80
C THR A 195 -13.19 19.09 -4.61
N GLN A 196 -13.94 18.13 -4.10
CA GLN A 196 -15.24 17.73 -4.61
C GLN A 196 -16.19 17.49 -3.42
N ILE A 197 -17.41 18.03 -3.46
CA ILE A 197 -18.40 17.83 -2.40
C ILE A 197 -19.71 17.33 -3.01
N GLY A 198 -20.33 16.36 -2.36
CA GLY A 198 -21.61 15.78 -2.75
C GLY A 198 -21.48 14.34 -3.24
N PRO A 199 -22.60 13.73 -3.67
CA PRO A 199 -22.66 12.31 -3.99
C PRO A 199 -21.58 11.89 -5.02
N GLY A 200 -20.83 10.85 -4.70
CA GLY A 200 -19.73 10.37 -5.52
C GLY A 200 -18.38 10.99 -5.22
N ALA A 201 -18.30 12.04 -4.39
CA ALA A 201 -17.03 12.71 -4.12
C ALA A 201 -16.00 11.79 -3.45
N ALA A 202 -16.44 10.84 -2.61
CA ALA A 202 -15.55 9.93 -1.88
C ALA A 202 -15.40 8.56 -2.55
N ASP A 203 -15.71 8.43 -3.84
CA ASP A 203 -15.71 7.15 -4.56
C ASP A 203 -14.29 6.54 -4.68
N ALA A 204 -14.09 5.39 -4.05
CA ALA A 204 -12.81 4.66 -4.07
C ALA A 204 -12.61 3.79 -5.32
N GLU A 205 -13.59 3.66 -6.21
CA GLU A 205 -13.51 2.80 -7.40
C GLU A 205 -13.13 3.57 -8.67
N THR A 206 -12.69 4.81 -8.50
CA THR A 206 -12.25 5.66 -9.62
C THR A 206 -10.93 5.18 -10.21
N ALA A 207 -10.68 5.52 -11.48
CA ALA A 207 -9.42 5.20 -12.14
C ALA A 207 -8.19 5.83 -11.43
N ARG A 208 -8.39 6.90 -10.65
CA ARG A 208 -7.34 7.59 -9.88
C ARG A 208 -6.85 6.76 -8.71
N CYS A 209 -7.76 5.99 -8.11
CA CYS A 209 -7.45 5.02 -7.07
C CYS A 209 -6.75 3.76 -7.59
N LEU A 210 -6.58 3.58 -8.90
CA LEU A 210 -5.92 2.41 -9.47
C LEU A 210 -4.46 2.69 -9.83
N GLU A 211 -3.59 1.72 -9.56
CA GLU A 211 -2.20 1.70 -10.05
C GLU A 211 -1.84 0.28 -10.52
N GLY A 212 -1.39 0.10 -11.77
CA GLY A 212 -1.13 -1.25 -12.29
C GLY A 212 -2.31 -2.25 -12.22
N GLY A 213 -3.56 -1.76 -12.10
CA GLY A 213 -4.77 -2.58 -12.02
C GLY A 213 -5.15 -3.09 -10.62
N VAL A 214 -4.60 -2.50 -9.56
CA VAL A 214 -5.02 -2.77 -8.18
C VAL A 214 -5.43 -1.46 -7.52
N ASN A 215 -6.44 -1.53 -6.67
CA ASN A 215 -6.96 -0.38 -5.93
C ASN A 215 -6.01 0.00 -4.79
N LEU A 216 -5.69 1.30 -4.67
CA LEU A 216 -4.90 1.89 -3.58
C LEU A 216 -5.79 2.54 -2.51
N CYS A 217 -7.07 2.77 -2.82
CA CYS A 217 -8.05 3.44 -1.95
C CYS A 217 -8.96 2.46 -1.20
N ASP A 218 -8.46 1.27 -0.91
CA ASP A 218 -9.23 0.21 -0.26
C ASP A 218 -9.36 0.39 1.26
N HIS A 219 -8.38 1.06 1.87
CA HIS A 219 -8.28 1.28 3.31
C HIS A 219 -9.53 1.96 3.89
N GLY A 220 -10.08 2.98 3.22
CA GLY A 220 -11.24 3.73 3.71
C GLY A 220 -12.52 2.92 3.72
N THR A 221 -12.68 2.05 2.72
CA THR A 221 -13.77 1.06 2.66
C THR A 221 -13.66 0.07 3.83
N HIS A 222 -12.43 -0.34 4.16
CA HIS A 222 -12.14 -1.27 5.24
C HIS A 222 -12.51 -0.72 6.61
N VAL A 223 -12.01 0.47 6.95
CA VAL A 223 -12.30 1.11 8.24
C VAL A 223 -13.78 1.51 8.36
N ALA A 224 -14.41 1.96 7.26
CA ALA A 224 -15.86 2.21 7.24
C ALA A 224 -16.66 0.93 7.50
N GLY A 225 -16.23 -0.21 6.94
CA GLY A 225 -16.85 -1.51 7.16
C GLY A 225 -16.80 -1.96 8.62
N ILE A 226 -15.67 -1.73 9.31
CA ILE A 226 -15.52 -2.03 10.74
C ILE A 226 -16.46 -1.14 11.56
N ALA A 227 -16.52 0.16 11.27
CA ALA A 227 -17.31 1.10 12.05
C ALA A 227 -18.82 0.90 11.86
N VAL A 228 -19.31 0.82 10.61
CA VAL A 228 -20.75 0.92 10.29
C VAL A 228 -21.26 -0.11 9.25
N GLY A 229 -20.44 -1.07 8.86
CA GLY A 229 -20.82 -2.10 7.89
C GLY A 229 -22.01 -2.92 8.37
N ALA A 230 -23.04 -3.05 7.52
CA ALA A 230 -24.13 -3.99 7.78
C ALA A 230 -23.67 -5.43 7.54
N ALA A 231 -24.39 -6.37 8.14
CA ALA A 231 -24.31 -7.76 7.71
C ALA A 231 -24.76 -7.86 6.25
N ALA A 232 -23.87 -8.32 5.39
CA ALA A 232 -24.12 -8.51 3.96
C ALA A 232 -23.56 -9.86 3.49
N ALA A 233 -23.96 -10.30 2.30
CA ALA A 233 -23.47 -11.56 1.73
C ALA A 233 -21.95 -11.50 1.53
N GLY A 234 -21.23 -12.51 2.05
CA GLY A 234 -19.76 -12.54 2.02
C GLY A 234 -19.08 -11.87 3.21
N ALA A 235 -19.81 -11.09 4.02
CA ALA A 235 -19.28 -10.50 5.23
C ALA A 235 -19.00 -11.57 6.31
N PRO A 236 -17.93 -11.43 7.10
CA PRO A 236 -17.72 -12.25 8.29
C PRO A 236 -18.77 -11.96 9.39
N GLY A 237 -19.38 -10.77 9.37
CA GLY A 237 -20.38 -10.27 10.32
C GLY A 237 -20.66 -8.79 10.09
N PRO A 238 -21.56 -8.16 10.87
CA PRO A 238 -21.70 -6.71 10.89
C PRO A 238 -20.48 -6.03 11.52
N GLY A 239 -20.28 -4.75 11.23
CA GLY A 239 -19.37 -3.87 11.97
C GLY A 239 -19.92 -3.49 13.35
N VAL A 240 -19.27 -2.55 14.03
CA VAL A 240 -19.61 -2.16 15.41
C VAL A 240 -20.96 -1.46 15.50
N ALA A 241 -21.28 -0.52 14.59
CA ALA A 241 -22.54 0.21 14.57
C ALA A 241 -23.27 0.01 13.23
N PRO A 242 -23.80 -1.19 12.95
CA PRO A 242 -24.32 -1.55 11.62
C PRO A 242 -25.57 -0.76 11.19
N GLY A 243 -26.26 -0.13 12.13
CA GLY A 243 -27.42 0.75 11.91
C GLY A 243 -27.07 2.24 11.82
N ALA A 244 -25.81 2.63 12.04
CA ALA A 244 -25.37 4.01 11.84
C ALA A 244 -25.20 4.33 10.35
N ASN A 245 -25.30 5.63 10.04
CA ASN A 245 -24.98 6.16 8.73
C ASN A 245 -23.48 6.43 8.57
N LEU A 246 -23.02 6.56 7.33
CA LEU A 246 -21.65 6.90 6.97
C LEU A 246 -21.59 8.32 6.38
N VAL A 247 -20.70 9.14 6.91
CA VAL A 247 -20.19 10.35 6.24
C VAL A 247 -18.80 10.03 5.72
N ALA A 248 -18.64 9.87 4.41
CA ALA A 248 -17.37 9.46 3.79
C ALA A 248 -16.61 10.70 3.31
N VAL A 249 -15.37 10.88 3.77
CA VAL A 249 -14.52 11.99 3.35
C VAL A 249 -13.17 11.47 2.88
N GLN A 250 -12.87 11.67 1.61
CA GLN A 250 -11.58 11.38 1.02
C GLN A 250 -10.58 12.49 1.41
N VAL A 251 -9.44 12.16 2.02
CA VAL A 251 -8.39 13.14 2.41
C VAL A 251 -6.98 12.85 1.87
N PHE A 252 -6.81 11.79 1.08
CA PHE A 252 -5.51 11.36 0.55
C PHE A 252 -5.28 11.86 -0.88
N SER A 253 -4.01 12.05 -1.21
CA SER A 253 -3.52 12.38 -2.56
C SER A 253 -2.53 11.32 -3.00
N LYS A 254 -2.39 11.13 -4.31
CA LYS A 254 -1.51 10.11 -4.88
C LYS A 254 -0.18 10.74 -5.28
N ALA A 255 0.93 10.26 -4.72
CA ALA A 255 2.27 10.66 -5.11
C ALA A 255 2.94 9.56 -5.94
N HIS A 256 3.80 9.93 -6.88
CA HIS A 256 4.49 8.98 -7.77
C HIS A 256 6.02 8.95 -7.64
N ASP A 257 6.57 9.82 -6.81
CA ASP A 257 8.02 9.98 -6.66
C ASP A 257 8.51 9.55 -5.28
N GLN A 258 9.75 9.04 -5.27
CA GLN A 258 10.40 8.55 -4.06
C GLN A 258 10.69 9.65 -3.04
N GLU A 259 10.91 10.88 -3.50
CA GLU A 259 11.18 12.02 -2.62
C GLU A 259 9.98 12.30 -1.71
N THR A 260 8.79 12.31 -2.30
CA THR A 260 7.52 12.53 -1.59
C THR A 260 7.10 11.28 -0.80
N CYS A 261 7.29 10.08 -1.35
CA CYS A 261 6.86 8.84 -0.70
C CYS A 261 7.84 8.27 0.33
N GLY A 262 9.10 8.73 0.35
CA GLY A 262 10.18 8.11 1.13
C GLY A 262 10.60 6.71 0.63
N ILE A 263 9.85 6.12 -0.32
CA ILE A 263 10.06 4.80 -0.91
C ILE A 263 9.90 4.85 -2.42
N PRO A 264 10.59 3.99 -3.19
CA PRO A 264 10.38 3.92 -4.64
C PRO A 264 8.94 3.52 -4.97
N GLY A 265 8.27 4.31 -5.81
CA GLY A 265 6.96 3.98 -6.37
C GLY A 265 5.87 4.96 -5.97
N THR A 266 4.62 4.48 -6.02
CA THR A 266 3.43 5.27 -5.73
C THR A 266 2.95 5.02 -4.31
N CYS A 267 2.62 6.10 -3.60
CA CYS A 267 2.04 6.06 -2.27
C CYS A 267 0.83 7.00 -2.19
N LEU A 268 0.01 6.83 -1.14
CA LEU A 268 -1.04 7.76 -0.80
C LEU A 268 -0.66 8.53 0.45
N LEU A 269 -0.85 9.85 0.43
CA LEU A 269 -0.53 10.74 1.54
C LEU A 269 -1.72 11.65 1.85
N ALA A 270 -2.06 11.77 3.12
CA ALA A 270 -3.03 12.76 3.59
C ALA A 270 -2.30 14.04 3.98
N PHE A 271 -2.56 15.12 3.25
CA PHE A 271 -1.94 16.41 3.52
C PHE A 271 -2.70 17.15 4.62
N GLU A 272 -1.99 17.89 5.45
CA GLU A 272 -2.58 18.66 6.55
C GLU A 272 -3.65 19.66 6.05
N SER A 273 -3.42 20.28 4.89
CA SER A 273 -4.39 21.15 4.22
C SER A 273 -5.71 20.42 3.92
N SER A 274 -5.63 19.17 3.45
CA SER A 274 -6.78 18.32 3.15
C SER A 274 -7.53 17.92 4.42
N LEU A 275 -6.79 17.57 5.48
CA LEU A 275 -7.37 17.30 6.80
C LEU A 275 -8.11 18.53 7.34
N ARG A 276 -7.50 19.71 7.34
CA ARG A 276 -8.12 20.95 7.82
C ARG A 276 -9.43 21.26 7.10
N LEU A 277 -9.46 21.14 5.78
CA LEU A 277 -10.67 21.33 4.97
C LEU A 277 -11.75 20.30 5.30
N ALA A 278 -11.36 19.03 5.49
CA ALA A 278 -12.26 17.97 5.89
C ALA A 278 -12.89 18.23 7.27
N PHE A 279 -12.11 18.64 8.26
CA PHE A 279 -12.63 19.00 9.58
C PHE A 279 -13.58 20.20 9.53
N ASP A 280 -13.24 21.23 8.76
CA ASP A 280 -14.13 22.39 8.56
C ASP A 280 -15.46 21.97 7.92
N HIS A 281 -15.40 21.11 6.91
CA HIS A 281 -16.59 20.57 6.27
C HIS A 281 -17.44 19.75 7.25
N LEU A 282 -16.82 18.85 8.03
CA LEU A 282 -17.52 18.08 9.06
C LEU A 282 -18.19 18.98 10.10
N GLY A 283 -17.58 20.11 10.45
CA GLY A 283 -18.18 21.10 11.36
C GLY A 283 -19.51 21.66 10.86
N THR A 284 -19.73 21.66 9.54
CA THR A 284 -21.02 22.06 8.93
C THR A 284 -22.05 20.92 8.88
N LEU A 285 -21.60 19.66 8.95
CA LEU A 285 -22.42 18.46 8.81
C LEU A 285 -22.81 17.82 10.15
N ALA A 286 -22.01 18.05 11.20
CA ALA A 286 -22.10 17.37 12.49
C ALA A 286 -23.52 17.31 13.06
N ALA A 287 -24.18 18.46 13.17
CA ALA A 287 -25.54 18.54 13.70
C ALA A 287 -26.58 17.91 12.76
N ALA A 288 -26.48 18.18 11.44
CA ALA A 288 -27.46 17.74 10.45
C ALA A 288 -27.51 16.21 10.30
N HIS A 289 -26.35 15.56 10.41
CA HIS A 289 -26.22 14.11 10.27
C HIS A 289 -26.07 13.37 11.61
N ARG A 290 -26.10 14.10 12.74
CA ARG A 290 -25.89 13.55 14.09
C ARG A 290 -24.60 12.71 14.16
N ILE A 291 -23.50 13.30 13.70
CA ILE A 291 -22.20 12.65 13.69
C ILE A 291 -21.80 12.34 15.13
N ALA A 292 -21.53 11.07 15.44
CA ALA A 292 -21.20 10.59 16.77
C ALA A 292 -19.69 10.60 17.04
N ALA A 293 -18.88 10.39 16.00
CA ALA A 293 -17.42 10.40 16.07
C ALA A 293 -16.82 10.61 14.67
N VAL A 294 -15.57 11.09 14.64
CA VAL A 294 -14.70 11.05 13.47
C VAL A 294 -13.72 9.89 13.62
N ASN A 295 -13.64 9.03 12.62
CA ASN A 295 -12.59 8.03 12.44
C ASN A 295 -11.47 8.63 11.60
N LEU A 296 -10.28 8.77 12.19
CA LEU A 296 -9.09 9.26 11.50
C LEU A 296 -7.96 8.22 11.59
N SER A 297 -7.96 7.29 10.65
CA SER A 297 -6.99 6.21 10.54
C SER A 297 -5.77 6.64 9.70
N VAL A 298 -5.21 7.80 10.04
CA VAL A 298 -4.05 8.42 9.38
C VAL A 298 -2.98 8.65 10.44
N GLY A 299 -1.71 8.45 10.08
CA GLY A 299 -0.58 8.63 11.00
C GLY A 299 0.62 9.28 10.30
N GLY A 300 1.38 10.06 11.08
CA GLY A 300 2.64 10.70 10.72
C GLY A 300 3.68 10.49 11.82
N GLY A 301 4.72 11.33 11.84
CA GLY A 301 5.89 11.16 12.71
C GLY A 301 5.57 10.93 14.19
N PRO A 302 6.32 10.04 14.88
CA PRO A 302 6.08 9.68 16.28
C PRO A 302 6.40 10.84 17.24
N SER A 303 5.65 10.94 18.33
CA SER A 303 5.86 11.88 19.43
C SER A 303 5.70 11.17 20.76
N ASP A 304 6.65 11.34 21.68
CA ASP A 304 6.62 10.79 23.04
C ASP A 304 5.78 11.64 24.01
N THR A 305 5.42 12.86 23.59
CA THR A 305 4.64 13.84 24.33
C THR A 305 3.49 14.39 23.49
N ALA A 306 2.56 15.08 24.15
CA ALA A 306 1.46 15.73 23.44
C ALA A 306 2.01 16.75 22.44
N CYS A 307 1.60 16.65 21.18
CA CYS A 307 2.14 17.47 20.09
C CYS A 307 1.35 18.77 19.85
N ASP A 308 0.58 19.23 20.84
CA ASP A 308 -0.28 20.41 20.72
C ASP A 308 0.48 21.68 20.30
N ASP A 309 1.74 21.81 20.76
CA ASP A 309 2.59 22.97 20.54
C ASP A 309 3.48 22.86 19.29
N THR A 310 3.41 21.77 18.52
CA THR A 310 4.07 21.71 17.22
C THR A 310 3.34 22.57 16.19
N GLU A 311 3.95 22.80 15.02
CA GLU A 311 3.31 23.58 13.96
C GLU A 311 2.02 22.89 13.47
N GLU A 312 2.10 21.58 13.25
CA GLU A 312 1.00 20.72 12.81
C GLU A 312 -0.08 20.63 13.91
N GLY A 313 0.33 20.54 15.18
CA GLY A 313 -0.56 20.53 16.35
C GLY A 313 -1.36 21.82 16.46
N ARG A 314 -0.69 22.98 16.42
CA ARG A 314 -1.35 24.31 16.46
C ARG A 314 -2.30 24.52 15.29
N SER A 315 -2.05 23.84 14.18
CA SER A 315 -2.87 23.90 12.99
C SER A 315 -4.14 23.03 13.11
N LEU A 316 -4.00 21.75 13.45
CA LEU A 316 -5.11 20.79 13.43
C LEU A 316 -5.90 20.74 14.73
N LYS A 317 -5.26 20.93 15.89
CA LYS A 317 -5.91 20.84 17.21
C LYS A 317 -7.14 21.74 17.34
N PRO A 318 -7.13 23.03 16.93
CA PRO A 318 -8.33 23.86 17.04
C PRO A 318 -9.52 23.33 16.26
N LYS A 319 -9.29 22.58 15.17
CA LYS A 319 -10.34 21.93 14.37
C LYS A 319 -10.94 20.72 15.11
N ILE A 320 -10.08 19.91 15.73
CA ILE A 320 -10.49 18.78 16.59
C ILE A 320 -11.29 19.31 17.79
N ASP A 321 -10.80 20.36 18.46
CA ASP A 321 -11.46 20.99 19.60
C ASP A 321 -12.82 21.57 19.23
N ALA A 322 -12.93 22.20 18.06
CA ALA A 322 -14.20 22.74 17.56
C ALA A 322 -15.24 21.63 17.33
N LEU A 323 -14.86 20.49 16.75
CA LEU A 323 -15.76 19.33 16.60
C LEU A 323 -16.13 18.71 17.95
N LEU A 324 -15.16 18.56 18.86
CA LEU A 324 -15.43 18.07 20.22
C LEU A 324 -16.42 18.98 20.96
N GLY A 325 -16.31 20.31 20.77
CA GLY A 325 -17.26 21.31 21.27
C GLY A 325 -18.68 21.17 20.70
N GLN A 326 -18.83 20.58 19.51
CA GLN A 326 -20.13 20.17 18.94
C GLN A 326 -20.56 18.77 19.42
N GLY A 327 -19.79 18.16 20.32
CA GLY A 327 -20.01 16.81 20.83
C GLY A 327 -19.51 15.72 19.89
N VAL A 328 -18.64 16.01 18.93
CA VAL A 328 -18.09 15.02 17.98
C VAL A 328 -16.61 14.76 18.32
N PRO A 329 -16.29 13.73 19.13
CA PRO A 329 -14.90 13.36 19.39
C PRO A 329 -14.21 12.87 18.10
N THR A 330 -12.92 13.17 18.00
CA THR A 330 -12.05 12.66 16.94
C THR A 330 -11.27 11.48 17.49
N VAL A 331 -11.39 10.32 16.85
CA VAL A 331 -10.68 9.11 17.21
C VAL A 331 -9.53 8.93 16.22
N ALA A 332 -8.31 8.83 16.73
CA ALA A 332 -7.09 8.79 15.92
C ALA A 332 -6.21 7.57 16.25
N ALA A 333 -5.50 7.08 15.24
CA ALA A 333 -4.59 5.95 15.38
C ALA A 333 -3.36 6.35 16.20
N ALA A 334 -2.89 5.47 17.09
CA ALA A 334 -1.67 5.70 17.85
C ALA A 334 -0.39 5.61 16.98
N GLY A 335 -0.42 4.85 15.88
CA GLY A 335 0.74 4.55 15.03
C GLY A 335 1.20 3.10 15.13
N ASN A 336 2.03 2.67 14.17
CA ASN A 336 2.40 1.26 13.97
C ASN A 336 3.92 1.02 14.02
N GLU A 337 4.64 1.81 14.81
CA GLU A 337 6.11 1.85 14.85
C GLU A 337 6.70 1.18 16.11
N SER A 338 5.87 0.48 16.90
CA SER A 338 6.27 -0.08 18.20
C SER A 338 6.86 0.96 19.16
N PHE A 339 6.38 2.20 19.06
CA PHE A 339 6.94 3.36 19.75
C PHE A 339 6.23 3.66 21.08
N GLU A 340 6.98 4.13 22.08
CA GLU A 340 6.46 4.64 23.35
C GLU A 340 5.98 6.09 23.18
N GLY A 341 4.74 6.25 22.72
CA GLY A 341 4.09 7.52 22.44
C GLY A 341 2.97 7.36 21.42
N ALA A 342 2.72 8.39 20.62
CA ALA A 342 1.75 8.37 19.54
C ALA A 342 2.22 9.22 18.36
N GLY A 343 1.87 8.82 17.13
CA GLY A 343 2.11 9.62 15.93
C GLY A 343 1.10 10.75 15.77
N PHE A 344 1.43 11.77 15.00
CA PHE A 344 0.45 12.79 14.58
C PHE A 344 -0.63 12.17 13.69
N PRO A 345 -1.93 12.47 13.86
CA PRO A 345 -2.53 13.39 14.81
C PRO A 345 -2.95 12.77 16.15
N GLY A 346 -2.67 11.48 16.40
CA GLY A 346 -2.92 10.80 17.68
C GLY A 346 -2.14 11.37 18.87
N CYS A 347 -1.06 12.11 18.65
CA CYS A 347 -0.38 12.84 19.73
C CYS A 347 -1.11 14.12 20.18
N ILE A 348 -2.17 14.56 19.49
CA ILE A 348 -2.94 15.76 19.87
C ILE A 348 -3.78 15.43 21.10
N SER A 349 -3.66 16.23 22.17
CA SER A 349 -4.25 15.93 23.48
C SER A 349 -5.79 15.83 23.51
N SER A 350 -6.46 16.41 22.52
CA SER A 350 -7.92 16.38 22.37
C SER A 350 -8.43 15.30 21.43
N ALA A 351 -7.55 14.59 20.74
CA ALA A 351 -7.90 13.38 20.02
C ALA A 351 -8.05 12.22 21.01
N VAL A 352 -8.89 11.24 20.66
CA VAL A 352 -9.00 9.97 21.38
C VAL A 352 -8.03 8.99 20.72
N THR A 353 -6.94 8.69 21.40
CA THR A 353 -5.82 7.96 20.80
C THR A 353 -5.91 6.47 21.06
N VAL A 354 -5.91 5.69 19.98
CA VAL A 354 -6.25 4.26 20.01
C VAL A 354 -5.10 3.39 19.54
N GLY A 355 -4.62 2.52 20.43
CA GLY A 355 -3.69 1.45 20.12
C GLY A 355 -4.38 0.14 19.71
N ALA A 356 -3.59 -0.82 19.25
CA ALA A 356 -4.08 -2.12 18.76
C ALA A 356 -3.80 -3.28 19.72
N THR A 357 -4.82 -4.11 19.94
CA THR A 357 -4.69 -5.43 20.56
C THR A 357 -5.15 -6.54 19.64
N ASP A 358 -4.78 -7.78 19.94
CA ASP A 358 -5.40 -8.97 19.36
C ASP A 358 -6.65 -9.42 20.15
N ASP A 359 -7.26 -10.53 19.73
CA ASP A 359 -8.45 -11.11 20.35
C ASP A 359 -8.20 -11.66 21.78
N ALA A 360 -6.93 -11.82 22.18
CA ALA A 360 -6.52 -12.26 23.51
C ALA A 360 -6.16 -11.10 24.45
N ASP A 361 -6.46 -9.86 24.04
CA ASP A 361 -6.05 -8.63 24.72
C ASP A 361 -4.51 -8.46 24.79
N ALA A 362 -3.74 -9.14 23.92
CA ALA A 362 -2.32 -8.87 23.76
C ALA A 362 -2.09 -7.61 22.95
N ILE A 363 -1.19 -6.74 23.42
CA ILE A 363 -0.82 -5.53 22.67
C ILE A 363 -0.13 -5.99 21.38
N ALA A 364 -0.62 -5.49 20.24
CA ALA A 364 -0.06 -5.86 18.95
C ALA A 364 1.40 -5.42 18.88
N PRO A 365 2.32 -6.25 18.36
CA PRO A 365 3.76 -5.96 18.41
C PRO A 365 4.14 -4.68 17.65
N PHE A 366 3.34 -4.27 16.65
CA PHE A 366 3.52 -3.02 15.91
C PHE A 366 2.89 -1.81 16.60
N SER A 367 1.95 -1.99 17.54
CA SER A 367 1.19 -0.86 18.10
C SER A 367 2.13 0.07 18.85
N ASN A 368 1.99 1.37 18.59
CA ASN A 368 2.47 2.34 19.56
C ASN A 368 1.72 2.17 20.88
N GLN A 369 2.38 2.51 21.98
CA GLN A 369 1.87 2.36 23.33
C GLN A 369 2.40 3.47 24.24
N GLY A 370 1.87 3.60 25.46
CA GLY A 370 2.39 4.55 26.44
C GLY A 370 1.35 5.57 26.90
N ALA A 371 1.82 6.60 27.62
CA ALA A 371 0.96 7.52 28.38
C ALA A 371 0.04 8.39 27.51
N LEU A 372 0.30 8.51 26.20
CA LEU A 372 -0.54 9.26 25.27
C LEU A 372 -1.77 8.49 24.79
N LEU A 373 -1.84 7.16 24.99
CA LEU A 373 -2.97 6.37 24.55
C LEU A 373 -4.15 6.49 25.53
N ASP A 374 -5.34 6.75 25.00
CA ASP A 374 -6.58 6.73 25.76
C ASP A 374 -7.19 5.34 25.87
N LEU A 375 -7.12 4.58 24.77
CA LEU A 375 -7.85 3.34 24.59
C LEU A 375 -7.04 2.31 23.80
N PHE A 376 -7.34 1.04 24.04
CA PHE A 376 -7.05 -0.05 23.12
C PHE A 376 -8.34 -0.54 22.46
N ALA A 377 -8.23 -1.04 21.23
CA ALA A 377 -9.27 -1.82 20.58
C ALA A 377 -8.65 -2.87 19.64
N PRO A 378 -9.42 -3.90 19.22
CA PRO A 378 -8.91 -4.91 18.31
C PRO A 378 -8.39 -4.32 17.00
N GLY A 379 -7.16 -4.66 16.64
CA GLY A 379 -6.49 -4.15 15.44
C GLY A 379 -5.65 -5.20 14.72
N VAL A 380 -5.77 -6.47 15.09
CA VAL A 380 -5.02 -7.58 14.51
C VAL A 380 -6.01 -8.49 13.78
N ASP A 381 -5.71 -8.77 12.51
CA ASP A 381 -6.45 -9.68 11.62
C ASP A 381 -7.92 -9.33 11.40
N VAL A 382 -8.24 -8.04 11.31
CA VAL A 382 -9.61 -7.58 11.17
C VAL A 382 -10.09 -7.73 9.72
N THR A 383 -11.06 -8.61 9.49
CA THR A 383 -11.68 -8.84 8.17
C THR A 383 -12.81 -7.84 7.89
N SER A 384 -12.67 -6.94 6.92
CA SER A 384 -13.71 -5.93 6.61
C SER A 384 -13.89 -5.74 5.11
N ALA A 385 -14.90 -4.94 4.75
CA ALA A 385 -15.24 -4.58 3.38
C ALA A 385 -14.06 -3.92 2.65
N VAL A 386 -13.85 -4.23 1.39
CA VAL A 386 -12.92 -3.53 0.49
C VAL A 386 -13.59 -3.38 -0.88
N PRO A 387 -13.07 -2.53 -1.78
CA PRO A 387 -13.68 -2.32 -3.09
C PRO A 387 -13.96 -3.59 -3.91
N ASP A 388 -14.79 -3.45 -4.95
CA ASP A 388 -15.32 -4.52 -5.78
C ASP A 388 -16.28 -5.50 -5.05
N ASP A 389 -17.05 -5.03 -4.06
CA ASP A 389 -17.97 -5.86 -3.25
C ASP A 389 -17.27 -7.03 -2.51
N THR A 390 -16.00 -6.85 -2.11
CA THR A 390 -15.20 -7.92 -1.50
C THR A 390 -14.79 -7.63 -0.06
N TYR A 391 -14.11 -8.59 0.56
CA TYR A 391 -13.66 -8.49 1.95
C TYR A 391 -12.18 -8.90 2.04
N ALA A 392 -11.43 -8.18 2.87
CA ALA A 392 -10.01 -8.45 3.12
C ALA A 392 -9.68 -8.31 4.61
N THR A 393 -8.58 -8.94 5.02
CA THR A 393 -8.09 -8.93 6.41
C THR A 393 -6.88 -8.03 6.52
N TYR A 394 -6.95 -7.02 7.38
CA TYR A 394 -5.86 -6.07 7.67
C TYR A 394 -5.56 -5.99 9.17
N SER A 395 -4.33 -5.58 9.47
CA SER A 395 -3.83 -5.35 10.83
C SER A 395 -3.21 -3.95 10.91
N GLY A 396 -3.47 -3.25 12.01
CA GLY A 396 -2.97 -1.90 12.27
C GLY A 396 -3.82 -1.18 13.31
N THR A 397 -3.26 -0.14 13.94
CA THR A 397 -4.04 0.80 14.76
C THR A 397 -5.17 1.46 13.96
N SER A 398 -5.01 1.58 12.63
CA SER A 398 -6.07 1.96 11.69
C SER A 398 -7.33 1.12 11.78
N MET A 399 -7.23 -0.17 12.15
CA MET A 399 -8.38 -1.07 12.34
C MET A 399 -8.95 -1.00 13.76
N SER A 400 -8.18 -0.52 14.75
CA SER A 400 -8.64 -0.27 16.12
C SER A 400 -9.50 0.99 16.23
N VAL A 401 -9.11 2.07 15.57
CA VAL A 401 -9.86 3.35 15.53
C VAL A 401 -11.34 3.18 15.17
N PRO A 402 -11.74 2.46 14.09
CA PRO A 402 -13.14 2.34 13.70
C PRO A 402 -13.96 1.52 14.71
N HIS A 403 -13.34 0.66 15.52
CA HIS A 403 -14.05 0.00 16.62
C HIS A 403 -14.51 1.01 17.67
N VAL A 404 -13.64 1.95 18.05
CA VAL A 404 -13.97 3.02 19.01
C VAL A 404 -14.97 4.02 18.40
N ALA A 405 -14.79 4.41 17.14
CA ALA A 405 -15.73 5.31 16.46
C ALA A 405 -17.13 4.70 16.35
N GLY A 406 -17.24 3.42 16.01
CA GLY A 406 -18.52 2.70 16.02
C GLY A 406 -19.09 2.55 17.43
N ALA A 407 -18.28 2.29 18.45
CA ALA A 407 -18.73 2.21 19.84
C ALA A 407 -19.34 3.53 20.32
N LEU A 408 -18.75 4.67 19.93
CA LEU A 408 -19.30 5.99 20.23
C LEU A 408 -20.64 6.24 19.53
N ALA A 409 -20.88 5.68 18.34
CA ALA A 409 -22.19 5.72 17.68
C ALA A 409 -23.25 4.89 18.43
N LEU A 410 -22.88 3.69 18.92
CA LEU A 410 -23.76 2.88 19.78
C LEU A 410 -24.11 3.63 21.09
N LEU A 411 -23.10 4.22 21.74
CA LEU A 411 -23.29 5.01 22.95
C LEU A 411 -24.13 6.26 22.71
N ARG A 412 -23.94 6.95 21.58
CA ARG A 412 -24.76 8.13 21.22
C ARG A 412 -26.22 7.77 20.98
N GLN A 413 -26.51 6.58 20.43
CA GLN A 413 -27.88 6.09 20.34
C GLN A 413 -28.49 5.89 21.73
N LYS A 414 -27.74 5.28 22.67
CA LYS A 414 -28.22 4.98 24.02
C LYS A 414 -28.32 6.22 24.92
N PHE A 415 -27.37 7.14 24.80
CA PHE A 415 -27.21 8.33 25.62
C PHE A 415 -27.20 9.60 24.73
N PRO A 416 -28.33 9.95 24.10
CA PRO A 416 -28.38 11.03 23.12
C PRO A 416 -28.15 12.43 23.69
N GLY A 417 -28.22 12.58 25.02
CA GLY A 417 -27.98 13.84 25.74
C GLY A 417 -26.57 13.99 26.34
N ASP A 418 -25.76 12.93 26.34
CA ASP A 418 -24.39 12.97 26.85
C ASP A 418 -23.49 13.71 25.83
N SER A 419 -22.54 14.51 26.33
CA SER A 419 -21.54 15.16 25.48
C SER A 419 -20.60 14.12 24.87
N GLY A 420 -19.95 14.46 23.74
CA GLY A 420 -18.94 13.60 23.12
C GLY A 420 -17.85 13.17 24.11
N ALA A 421 -17.32 14.11 24.89
CA ALA A 421 -16.34 13.83 25.94
C ALA A 421 -16.87 12.88 27.02
N ALA A 422 -18.13 13.03 27.45
CA ALA A 422 -18.73 12.12 28.43
C ALA A 422 -18.87 10.68 27.89
N LEU A 423 -19.14 10.52 26.59
CA LEU A 423 -19.18 9.21 25.94
C LEU A 423 -17.80 8.56 25.87
N VAL A 424 -16.74 9.34 25.61
CA VAL A 424 -15.35 8.87 25.63
C VAL A 424 -14.95 8.41 27.04
N GLU A 425 -15.24 9.23 28.06
CA GLU A 425 -14.94 8.87 29.46
C GLU A 425 -15.69 7.61 29.90
N ARG A 426 -16.92 7.42 29.42
CA ARG A 426 -17.68 6.17 29.65
C ARG A 426 -16.97 4.95 29.06
N LEU A 427 -16.39 5.04 27.86
CA LEU A 427 -15.58 3.95 27.29
C LEU A 427 -14.31 3.69 28.10
N LYS A 428 -13.59 4.76 28.50
CA LYS A 428 -12.36 4.65 29.30
C LYS A 428 -12.62 4.02 30.66
N ALA A 429 -13.73 4.41 31.31
CA ALA A 429 -14.13 3.88 32.60
C ALA A 429 -14.51 2.39 32.51
N ALA A 430 -15.32 2.00 31.53
CA ALA A 430 -15.84 0.64 31.38
C ALA A 430 -14.84 -0.36 30.78
N GLY A 431 -13.83 0.12 30.05
CA GLY A 431 -12.89 -0.74 29.33
C GLY A 431 -12.05 -1.62 30.26
N ARG A 432 -11.76 -2.84 29.79
CA ARG A 432 -10.88 -3.81 30.46
C ARG A 432 -9.47 -3.25 30.54
N LYS A 433 -8.91 -3.14 31.74
CA LYS A 433 -7.58 -2.54 31.93
C LYS A 433 -6.48 -3.44 31.37
N VAL A 434 -5.63 -2.89 30.51
CA VAL A 434 -4.40 -3.54 30.02
C VAL A 434 -3.22 -2.82 30.66
N VAL A 435 -2.44 -3.55 31.45
CA VAL A 435 -1.30 -3.03 32.22
C VAL A 435 -0.02 -3.47 31.53
N TYR A 436 0.87 -2.53 31.20
CA TYR A 436 2.16 -2.79 30.54
C TYR A 436 3.18 -1.77 31.05
N GLY A 437 4.32 -2.29 31.54
CA GLY A 437 5.27 -1.45 32.28
C GLY A 437 4.61 -0.74 33.47
N THR A 438 4.68 0.58 33.51
CA THR A 438 4.01 1.42 34.52
C THR A 438 2.71 2.05 34.03
N VAL A 439 2.32 1.77 32.77
CA VAL A 439 1.15 2.37 32.12
C VAL A 439 -0.04 1.41 32.20
N THR A 440 -1.23 1.98 32.27
CA THR A 440 -2.49 1.23 32.19
C THR A 440 -3.42 1.91 31.21
N THR A 441 -3.78 1.19 30.14
CA THR A 441 -4.70 1.69 29.10
C THR A 441 -5.90 0.74 29.00
N PRO A 442 -7.15 1.24 29.03
CA PRO A 442 -8.32 0.38 28.89
C PRO A 442 -8.57 -0.06 27.45
N ARG A 443 -8.77 -1.36 27.22
CA ARG A 443 -9.36 -1.89 25.99
C ARG A 443 -10.89 -1.75 26.05
N ILE A 444 -11.52 -1.19 25.02
CA ILE A 444 -12.96 -0.87 25.04
C ILE A 444 -13.85 -2.08 25.35
N ASP A 445 -14.85 -1.88 26.20
CA ASP A 445 -15.94 -2.83 26.44
C ASP A 445 -17.27 -2.08 26.24
N VAL A 446 -17.85 -2.25 25.06
CA VAL A 446 -19.05 -1.56 24.61
C VAL A 446 -20.25 -1.95 25.47
N HIS A 447 -20.38 -3.23 25.79
CA HIS A 447 -21.50 -3.72 26.60
C HIS A 447 -21.42 -3.16 28.02
N ALA A 448 -20.23 -3.18 28.63
CA ALA A 448 -20.03 -2.58 29.94
C ALA A 448 -20.27 -1.07 29.92
N ALA A 449 -19.81 -0.37 28.88
CA ALA A 449 -20.07 1.06 28.70
C ALA A 449 -21.57 1.38 28.59
N LEU A 450 -22.34 0.54 27.88
CA LEU A 450 -23.79 0.71 27.70
C LEU A 450 -24.61 0.43 28.96
N THR A 451 -24.18 -0.53 29.77
CA THR A 451 -24.93 -1.04 30.93
C THR A 451 -24.45 -0.48 32.27
N GLY A 452 -23.24 0.08 32.31
CA GLY A 452 -22.59 0.52 33.54
C GLY A 452 -22.10 -0.64 34.41
N THR A 453 -21.88 -1.84 33.84
CA THR A 453 -21.28 -2.96 34.58
C THR A 453 -19.80 -2.69 34.85
N GLU A 454 -19.31 -3.24 35.95
CA GLU A 454 -17.88 -3.19 36.30
C GLU A 454 -17.00 -3.76 35.18
N PRO A 455 -15.82 -3.15 34.92
CA PRO A 455 -14.89 -3.67 33.92
C PRO A 455 -14.45 -5.11 34.23
N SER A 456 -14.15 -5.85 33.17
CA SER A 456 -13.52 -7.17 33.30
C SER A 456 -12.17 -7.06 34.04
N PRO A 457 -11.72 -8.13 34.73
CA PRO A 457 -10.44 -8.14 35.43
C PRO A 457 -9.27 -7.69 34.52
N PRO A 458 -8.31 -6.91 35.05
CA PRO A 458 -7.17 -6.44 34.28
C PRO A 458 -6.36 -7.58 33.63
N VAL A 459 -5.73 -7.28 32.50
CA VAL A 459 -4.71 -8.11 31.86
C VAL A 459 -3.36 -7.42 32.07
N THR A 460 -2.36 -8.17 32.51
CA THR A 460 -1.00 -7.66 32.71
C THR A 460 -0.07 -8.26 31.66
N HIS A 461 0.58 -7.38 30.90
CA HIS A 461 1.70 -7.71 30.03
C HIS A 461 2.99 -7.37 30.77
N SER A 462 3.71 -8.40 31.18
CA SER A 462 5.07 -8.22 31.68
C SER A 462 5.97 -7.77 30.54
N PRO A 463 6.90 -6.83 30.76
CA PRO A 463 7.97 -6.59 29.81
C PRO A 463 8.65 -7.93 29.51
N VAL A 464 8.89 -8.22 28.23
CA VAL A 464 9.87 -9.25 27.88
C VAL A 464 11.19 -8.72 28.41
N GLU A 465 11.69 -9.33 29.49
CA GLU A 465 13.00 -9.01 30.04
C GLU A 465 14.01 -9.16 28.89
N PRO A 466 14.79 -8.11 28.55
CA PRO A 466 15.83 -8.28 27.56
C PRO A 466 16.74 -9.40 28.05
N ALA A 467 17.04 -10.36 27.17
CA ALA A 467 18.01 -11.40 27.48
C ALA A 467 19.28 -10.72 28.01
N PRO A 468 19.88 -11.21 29.12
CA PRO A 468 21.05 -10.58 29.69
C PRO A 468 22.10 -10.40 28.60
N GLU A 469 22.57 -9.17 28.42
CA GLU A 469 23.70 -8.90 27.53
C GLU A 469 24.84 -9.87 27.90
N PRO A 470 25.47 -10.54 26.92
CA PRO A 470 26.66 -11.31 27.22
C PRO A 470 27.68 -10.37 27.84
N GLU A 471 28.28 -10.78 28.96
CA GLU A 471 29.38 -10.03 29.60
C GLU A 471 30.40 -9.61 28.53
N PRO A 472 30.89 -8.36 28.56
CA PRO A 472 31.85 -7.90 27.57
C PRO A 472 33.07 -8.82 27.58
N GLU A 473 33.38 -9.42 26.43
CA GLU A 473 34.64 -10.12 26.23
C GLU A 473 35.80 -9.13 26.50
N PRO A 474 36.88 -9.57 27.16
CA PRO A 474 38.00 -8.69 27.48
C PRO A 474 38.60 -8.10 26.19
N GLU A 475 38.70 -6.77 26.14
CA GLU A 475 39.27 -6.04 25.02
C GLU A 475 40.66 -6.59 24.63
N PRO A 476 40.93 -6.83 23.34
CA PRO A 476 42.28 -7.13 22.88
C PRO A 476 43.17 -5.88 23.01
N ALA A 477 44.42 -6.11 23.43
CA ALA A 477 45.42 -5.06 23.65
C ALA A 477 45.65 -4.18 22.40
N PRO A 478 45.92 -2.87 22.57
CA PRO A 478 46.09 -1.94 21.46
C PRO A 478 47.31 -2.27 20.60
N GLU A 479 47.13 -2.28 19.28
CA GLU A 479 48.21 -2.32 18.28
C GLU A 479 48.93 -0.95 18.21
N PRO A 480 50.24 -0.92 17.88
CA PRO A 480 51.03 0.31 17.89
C PRO A 480 50.75 1.20 16.66
N GLU A 481 50.63 2.51 16.89
CA GLU A 481 50.46 3.55 15.87
C GLU A 481 51.64 3.61 14.87
N PRO A 482 51.38 3.85 13.57
CA PRO A 482 52.42 4.14 12.60
C PRO A 482 52.95 5.59 12.75
N ALA A 483 54.25 5.75 12.48
CA ALA A 483 55.00 7.00 12.58
C ALA A 483 54.59 8.07 11.55
N PRO A 484 54.76 9.38 11.85
CA PRO A 484 54.37 10.48 10.96
C PRO A 484 55.33 10.64 9.77
N GLU A 485 54.77 10.87 8.59
CA GLU A 485 55.49 11.29 7.37
C GLU A 485 55.79 12.80 7.38
N PRO A 486 56.87 13.26 6.70
CA PRO A 486 57.34 14.64 6.77
C PRO A 486 56.56 15.61 5.88
N GLU A 487 56.37 16.83 6.38
CA GLU A 487 55.77 17.99 5.68
C GLU A 487 56.60 18.46 4.47
N PRO A 488 55.96 18.89 3.37
CA PRO A 488 56.64 19.65 2.32
C PRO A 488 56.72 21.16 2.63
N GLU A 489 57.88 21.75 2.33
CA GLU A 489 58.24 23.17 2.47
C GLU A 489 57.44 24.12 1.53
N PRO A 490 57.35 25.42 1.87
CA PRO A 490 56.54 26.40 1.14
C PRO A 490 57.33 27.17 0.07
N GLU A 491 56.67 27.53 -1.03
CA GLU A 491 57.18 28.48 -2.02
C GLU A 491 56.13 29.57 -2.39
N PRO A 492 56.54 30.73 -2.93
CA PRO A 492 56.27 32.03 -2.31
C PRO A 492 55.12 32.85 -2.92
N GLN A 493 54.59 33.77 -2.12
CA GLN A 493 53.64 34.82 -2.51
C GLN A 493 54.31 35.96 -3.30
N PRO A 494 53.62 36.56 -4.28
CA PRO A 494 53.85 37.94 -4.69
C PRO A 494 52.80 38.92 -4.10
N GLN A 495 53.27 40.13 -3.79
CA GLN A 495 52.59 41.27 -3.18
C GLN A 495 51.59 42.05 -4.09
N PRO A 496 50.77 42.96 -3.52
CA PRO A 496 49.65 43.63 -4.18
C PRO A 496 49.95 45.04 -4.73
N GLY A 497 49.14 45.50 -5.68
CA GLY A 497 49.00 46.90 -6.12
C GLY A 497 47.88 47.06 -7.17
N PRO A 498 47.38 48.30 -7.43
CA PRO A 498 46.31 48.91 -6.65
C PRO A 498 44.94 48.88 -7.35
N THR A 499 43.93 49.17 -6.54
CA THR A 499 42.53 49.45 -6.83
C THR A 499 42.31 50.50 -7.93
N THR A 500 41.31 50.27 -8.80
CA THR A 500 40.37 51.30 -9.27
C THR A 500 39.02 50.66 -9.63
N ASP A 501 37.94 51.33 -9.21
CA ASP A 501 36.53 50.99 -9.41
C ASP A 501 36.04 51.29 -10.86
N PRO A 502 34.81 50.88 -11.24
CA PRO A 502 34.46 50.43 -12.60
C PRO A 502 33.85 51.52 -13.50
N PRO A 503 33.77 51.29 -14.83
CA PRO A 503 32.76 51.92 -15.66
C PRO A 503 31.63 50.96 -16.05
N ALA A 504 30.43 51.53 -16.08
CA ALA A 504 29.13 50.90 -16.35
C ALA A 504 29.04 50.13 -17.68
N PRO A 505 28.16 49.12 -17.78
CA PRO A 505 27.89 48.42 -19.04
C PRO A 505 27.06 49.29 -19.99
N PRO A 506 27.33 49.27 -21.31
CA PRO A 506 26.48 49.94 -22.28
C PRO A 506 25.19 49.15 -22.54
N ALA A 507 24.13 49.90 -22.82
CA ALA A 507 22.81 49.40 -23.19
C ALA A 507 22.83 48.58 -24.50
N PRO A 508 21.99 47.55 -24.64
CA PRO A 508 21.80 46.85 -25.90
C PRO A 508 20.79 47.59 -26.80
N GLU A 509 21.19 47.88 -28.04
CA GLU A 509 20.29 48.24 -29.13
C GLU A 509 19.74 46.99 -29.85
N PRO A 510 18.59 47.12 -30.55
CA PRO A 510 17.68 46.01 -30.81
C PRO A 510 17.94 45.29 -32.13
N THR A 511 17.68 43.98 -32.17
CA THR A 511 17.58 43.19 -33.39
C THR A 511 16.11 42.93 -33.77
N PRO A 512 15.80 42.79 -35.07
CA PRO A 512 14.44 42.92 -35.58
C PRO A 512 13.55 41.71 -35.29
N GLU A 513 12.30 42.02 -34.94
CA GLU A 513 11.18 41.10 -34.82
C GLU A 513 10.78 40.55 -36.21
N VAL A 514 10.76 39.22 -36.34
CA VAL A 514 10.07 38.53 -37.44
C VAL A 514 8.78 37.96 -36.87
N THR A 515 7.67 38.64 -37.11
CA THR A 515 6.33 38.15 -36.76
C THR A 515 5.86 37.17 -37.84
N VAL A 516 5.78 35.88 -37.50
CA VAL A 516 5.05 34.88 -38.31
C VAL A 516 3.65 34.72 -37.73
N THR A 517 2.65 35.33 -38.37
CA THR A 517 1.25 35.09 -38.03
C THR A 517 0.81 33.77 -38.68
N VAL A 518 0.73 32.69 -37.90
CA VAL A 518 0.07 31.45 -38.33
C VAL A 518 -1.39 31.50 -37.89
N THR A 519 -2.29 31.80 -38.82
CA THR A 519 -3.72 31.59 -38.62
C THR A 519 -4.02 30.10 -38.80
N VAL A 520 -4.12 29.35 -37.70
CA VAL A 520 -4.64 27.98 -37.73
C VAL A 520 -6.17 28.05 -37.71
N THR A 521 -6.78 27.93 -38.88
CA THR A 521 -8.21 27.61 -38.97
C THR A 521 -8.39 26.15 -38.59
N VAL A 522 -8.73 25.88 -37.33
CA VAL A 522 -9.09 24.53 -36.89
C VAL A 522 -10.45 24.20 -37.51
N THR A 523 -10.43 23.41 -38.58
CA THR A 523 -11.63 22.69 -39.02
C THR A 523 -12.04 21.76 -37.88
N PRO A 524 -13.28 21.81 -37.36
CA PRO A 524 -13.67 20.97 -36.23
C PRO A 524 -13.50 19.50 -36.63
N ALA A 525 -12.58 18.82 -35.95
CA ALA A 525 -12.48 17.38 -36.03
C ALA A 525 -13.83 16.78 -35.60
N PRO A 526 -14.33 15.74 -36.28
CA PRO A 526 -15.58 15.10 -35.88
C PRO A 526 -15.44 14.63 -34.43
N LYS A 527 -16.38 15.07 -33.57
CA LYS A 527 -16.52 14.63 -32.17
C LYS A 527 -16.21 13.13 -32.08
N PRO A 528 -15.31 12.68 -31.18
CA PRO A 528 -15.20 11.27 -30.86
C PRO A 528 -16.59 10.82 -30.43
N ARG A 529 -17.16 9.87 -31.16
CA ARG A 529 -18.45 9.30 -30.78
C ARG A 529 -18.26 8.69 -29.39
N PRO A 530 -19.10 9.03 -28.40
CA PRO A 530 -18.91 8.57 -27.04
C PRO A 530 -18.77 7.06 -27.04
N ALA A 531 -17.71 6.57 -26.39
CA ALA A 531 -17.58 5.14 -26.13
C ALA A 531 -18.80 4.74 -25.27
N PRO A 532 -19.45 3.61 -25.57
CA PRO A 532 -20.62 3.19 -24.81
C PRO A 532 -20.24 3.00 -23.33
N ALA A 533 -21.06 3.55 -22.43
CA ALA A 533 -20.85 3.58 -20.99
C ALA A 533 -20.62 2.20 -20.35
N VAL A 534 -21.09 1.12 -21.00
CA VAL A 534 -20.80 -0.27 -20.60
C VAL A 534 -20.55 -1.11 -21.86
N CYS A 535 -19.41 -1.82 -21.87
CA CYS A 535 -19.01 -2.65 -22.99
C CYS A 535 -19.22 -4.13 -22.71
N THR A 536 -20.15 -4.76 -23.43
CA THR A 536 -20.52 -6.17 -23.22
C THR A 536 -20.18 -7.05 -24.42
N ARG A 537 -19.97 -8.35 -24.15
CA ARG A 537 -19.73 -9.36 -25.17
C ARG A 537 -20.98 -9.53 -26.05
N GLY A 538 -20.78 -9.70 -27.35
CA GLY A 538 -21.86 -9.97 -28.30
C GLY A 538 -22.57 -11.32 -28.08
N LYS A 539 -23.65 -11.53 -28.84
CA LYS A 539 -24.50 -12.74 -28.79
C LYS A 539 -24.45 -13.56 -30.09
N ALA A 540 -23.46 -13.31 -30.95
CA ALA A 540 -23.38 -14.01 -32.22
C ALA A 540 -23.03 -15.49 -32.03
N ARG A 541 -23.53 -16.35 -32.92
CA ARG A 541 -23.33 -17.80 -32.83
C ARG A 541 -22.33 -18.35 -33.87
N THR A 542 -21.94 -17.53 -34.83
CA THR A 542 -21.08 -17.92 -35.95
C THR A 542 -19.79 -17.11 -35.91
N ALA A 543 -18.66 -17.80 -35.96
CA ALA A 543 -17.36 -17.16 -36.04
C ALA A 543 -17.18 -16.53 -37.43
N LEU A 544 -16.50 -15.39 -37.48
CA LEU A 544 -16.12 -14.71 -38.71
C LEU A 544 -14.65 -14.97 -39.02
N THR A 545 -14.35 -15.20 -40.29
CA THR A 545 -12.96 -15.28 -40.76
C THR A 545 -12.26 -13.94 -40.60
N ALA A 546 -10.92 -13.94 -40.60
CA ALA A 546 -10.15 -12.69 -40.59
C ALA A 546 -10.52 -11.78 -41.78
N ALA A 547 -10.85 -12.35 -42.94
CA ALA A 547 -11.31 -11.60 -44.11
C ALA A 547 -12.70 -10.98 -43.90
N ALA A 548 -13.62 -11.70 -43.22
CA ALA A 548 -14.92 -11.17 -42.87
C ALA A 548 -14.81 -10.04 -41.83
N TRP A 549 -13.98 -10.18 -40.80
CA TRP A 549 -13.67 -9.09 -39.87
C TRP A 549 -13.01 -7.89 -40.55
N ALA A 550 -12.13 -8.12 -41.54
CA ALA A 550 -11.57 -7.05 -42.37
C ALA A 550 -12.65 -6.29 -43.17
N ALA A 551 -13.74 -6.96 -43.54
CA ALA A 551 -14.88 -6.33 -44.20
C ALA A 551 -15.74 -5.51 -43.22
N GLU A 552 -16.01 -6.02 -42.01
CA GLU A 552 -16.79 -5.33 -40.96
C GLU A 552 -16.07 -4.10 -40.39
N THR A 553 -14.73 -4.06 -40.42
CA THR A 553 -13.92 -2.93 -39.93
C THR A 553 -13.77 -1.77 -40.92
N ARG A 554 -14.44 -1.83 -42.08
CA ARG A 554 -14.51 -0.70 -43.03
C ARG A 554 -15.63 0.25 -42.61
N LYS A 555 -15.39 1.56 -42.79
CA LYS A 555 -16.35 2.63 -42.49
C LYS A 555 -17.66 2.36 -43.25
N GLY A 556 -18.78 2.23 -42.51
CA GLY A 556 -20.09 1.86 -43.08
C GLY A 556 -20.32 0.34 -43.21
N GLY A 557 -19.70 -0.48 -42.37
CA GLY A 557 -19.87 -1.93 -42.33
C GLY A 557 -21.34 -2.37 -42.25
N GLN A 558 -21.70 -3.42 -43.00
CA GLN A 558 -23.11 -3.82 -43.19
C GLN A 558 -23.76 -4.49 -41.98
N ARG A 559 -23.01 -4.97 -40.97
CA ARG A 559 -23.57 -5.71 -39.81
C ARG A 559 -23.11 -5.25 -38.42
N VAL A 560 -21.89 -4.75 -38.26
CA VAL A 560 -21.37 -4.30 -36.95
C VAL A 560 -21.01 -2.81 -37.00
N THR A 561 -21.63 -2.01 -36.12
CA THR A 561 -21.36 -0.56 -36.08
C THR A 561 -19.96 -0.25 -35.57
N ASP A 562 -19.40 0.90 -35.96
CA ASP A 562 -18.09 1.36 -35.49
C ASP A 562 -18.04 1.46 -33.94
N ALA A 563 -19.14 1.82 -33.30
CA ALA A 563 -19.25 1.88 -31.83
C ALA A 563 -19.19 0.49 -31.20
N THR A 564 -19.89 -0.49 -31.78
CA THR A 564 -19.84 -1.90 -31.34
C THR A 564 -18.45 -2.49 -31.55
N LEU A 565 -17.81 -2.18 -32.68
CA LEU A 565 -16.47 -2.65 -32.98
C LEU A 565 -15.42 -2.03 -32.05
N ALA A 566 -15.51 -0.73 -31.76
CA ALA A 566 -14.68 -0.07 -30.75
C ALA A 566 -14.86 -0.73 -29.37
N CYS A 567 -16.10 -1.09 -29.04
CA CYS A 567 -16.42 -1.78 -27.81
C CYS A 567 -15.80 -3.19 -27.73
N TYR A 568 -15.86 -3.98 -28.81
CA TYR A 568 -15.19 -5.28 -28.87
C TYR A 568 -13.68 -5.15 -28.79
N LEU A 569 -13.07 -4.17 -29.45
CA LEU A 569 -11.64 -3.91 -29.35
C LEU A 569 -11.23 -3.55 -27.92
N SER A 570 -12.07 -2.80 -27.19
CA SER A 570 -11.89 -2.53 -25.75
C SER A 570 -11.94 -3.81 -24.90
N LEU A 571 -12.87 -4.72 -25.19
CA LEU A 571 -12.93 -6.04 -24.52
C LEU A 571 -11.71 -6.91 -24.81
N VAL A 572 -11.27 -6.95 -26.07
CA VAL A 572 -10.06 -7.68 -26.46
C VAL A 572 -8.82 -7.10 -25.76
N LYS A 573 -8.73 -5.77 -25.63
CA LYS A 573 -7.63 -5.10 -24.91
C LYS A 573 -7.54 -5.53 -23.45
N ARG A 574 -8.67 -5.70 -22.76
CA ARG A 574 -8.71 -6.18 -21.37
C ARG A 574 -8.40 -7.68 -21.24
N ALA A 575 -8.81 -8.47 -22.23
CA ALA A 575 -8.70 -9.94 -22.18
C ALA A 575 -7.34 -10.49 -22.63
N SER A 576 -6.55 -9.73 -23.41
CA SER A 576 -5.25 -10.14 -23.95
C SER A 576 -4.10 -9.31 -23.39
N LYS A 577 -3.14 -9.96 -22.70
CA LYS A 577 -1.94 -9.31 -22.11
C LYS A 577 -0.80 -9.06 -23.11
N VAL A 578 -1.01 -9.34 -24.40
CA VAL A 578 0.05 -9.55 -25.39
C VAL A 578 -0.01 -8.56 -26.53
N PHE A 579 -0.92 -7.60 -26.47
CA PHE A 579 -1.12 -6.57 -27.47
C PHE A 579 -0.71 -5.15 -26.99
N PRO A 580 0.44 -4.93 -26.32
CA PRO A 580 0.82 -3.57 -25.91
C PRO A 580 1.15 -2.67 -27.11
N GLU A 581 1.75 -3.21 -28.18
CA GLU A 581 2.03 -2.47 -29.45
C GLU A 581 0.76 -2.18 -30.27
N VAL A 582 -0.32 -2.82 -29.85
CA VAL A 582 -1.67 -2.68 -30.37
C VAL A 582 -2.46 -1.67 -29.53
N ALA A 583 -1.75 -0.87 -28.72
CA ALA A 583 -2.10 0.52 -28.44
C ALA A 583 -2.37 1.34 -29.73
N LYS A 584 -1.94 0.86 -30.91
CA LYS A 584 -2.40 1.39 -32.21
C LYS A 584 -3.82 0.93 -32.62
N MET A 585 -4.40 -0.14 -32.06
CA MET A 585 -5.76 -0.64 -32.39
C MET A 585 -6.86 -0.22 -31.41
N SER A 586 -6.71 0.95 -30.78
CA SER A 586 -7.84 1.62 -30.13
C SER A 586 -8.95 2.00 -31.11
N THR A 587 -8.72 1.88 -32.43
CA THR A 587 -9.68 2.25 -33.47
C THR A 587 -9.96 1.11 -34.46
N PRO A 588 -11.20 1.04 -34.98
CA PRO A 588 -11.59 0.19 -36.11
C PRO A 588 -10.61 0.22 -37.30
N SER A 589 -10.06 1.40 -37.62
CA SER A 589 -9.16 1.63 -38.76
C SER A 589 -7.87 0.82 -38.64
N SER A 590 -7.26 0.81 -37.46
CA SER A 590 -6.03 0.09 -37.19
C SER A 590 -6.22 -1.42 -37.07
N ALA A 591 -7.33 -1.87 -36.47
CA ALA A 591 -7.71 -3.28 -36.48
C ALA A 591 -7.86 -3.79 -37.93
N GLY A 592 -8.48 -2.98 -38.80
CA GLY A 592 -8.58 -3.26 -40.23
C GLY A 592 -7.23 -3.43 -40.93
N LYS A 593 -6.19 -2.66 -40.56
CA LYS A 593 -4.85 -2.80 -41.17
C LYS A 593 -4.23 -4.18 -40.89
N VAL A 594 -4.38 -4.68 -39.66
CA VAL A 594 -3.85 -6.01 -39.28
C VAL A 594 -4.67 -7.13 -39.91
N LEU A 595 -6.00 -7.00 -39.92
CA LEU A 595 -6.90 -7.98 -40.52
C LEU A 595 -6.71 -8.12 -42.05
N ARG A 596 -6.30 -7.03 -42.72
CA ARG A 596 -6.03 -7.00 -44.18
C ARG A 596 -4.63 -7.50 -44.59
N SER A 597 -3.79 -7.93 -43.65
CA SER A 597 -2.49 -8.53 -43.98
C SER A 597 -2.65 -9.62 -45.05
N LYS A 598 -1.79 -9.64 -46.06
CA LYS A 598 -1.76 -10.70 -47.10
C LYS A 598 -0.73 -11.80 -46.82
N ALA A 599 0.01 -11.69 -45.71
CA ALA A 599 1.05 -12.65 -45.35
C ALA A 599 0.46 -14.06 -45.16
N LYS A 600 1.09 -15.07 -45.75
CA LYS A 600 0.64 -16.47 -45.66
C LYS A 600 1.22 -17.21 -44.44
N ALA A 601 2.42 -16.82 -43.98
CA ALA A 601 3.13 -17.37 -42.82
C ALA A 601 3.90 -16.26 -42.05
N GLY A 602 4.39 -16.56 -40.84
CA GLY A 602 5.20 -15.64 -40.02
C GLY A 602 4.39 -14.74 -39.06
N ARG A 603 5.05 -13.79 -38.38
CA ARG A 603 4.44 -12.97 -37.30
C ARG A 603 3.24 -12.16 -37.76
N ALA A 604 3.32 -11.47 -38.90
CA ALA A 604 2.20 -10.72 -39.45
C ALA A 604 0.98 -11.59 -39.83
N ALA A 605 1.20 -12.87 -40.16
CA ALA A 605 0.11 -13.81 -40.37
C ALA A 605 -0.47 -14.31 -39.04
N LEU A 606 0.35 -14.47 -38.00
CA LEU A 606 -0.10 -14.80 -36.65
C LEU A 606 -0.93 -13.67 -36.04
N ASP A 607 -0.48 -12.42 -36.14
CA ASP A 607 -1.21 -11.25 -35.65
C ASP A 607 -2.61 -11.13 -36.28
N ARG A 608 -2.71 -11.37 -37.60
CA ARG A 608 -3.99 -11.38 -38.32
C ARG A 608 -4.96 -12.42 -37.77
N GLU A 609 -4.51 -13.66 -37.62
CA GLU A 609 -5.38 -14.74 -37.15
C GLU A 609 -5.69 -14.62 -35.66
N LEU A 610 -4.75 -14.14 -34.86
CA LEU A 610 -4.92 -13.96 -33.41
C LEU A 610 -5.92 -12.83 -33.11
N LEU A 611 -5.86 -11.72 -33.84
CA LEU A 611 -6.83 -10.63 -33.71
C LEU A 611 -8.25 -11.08 -34.11
N ALA A 612 -8.38 -11.81 -35.21
CA ALA A 612 -9.68 -12.35 -35.63
C ALA A 612 -10.26 -13.32 -34.58
N ALA A 613 -9.41 -14.11 -33.91
CA ALA A 613 -9.83 -15.06 -32.89
C ALA A 613 -10.35 -14.37 -31.62
N TRP A 614 -9.66 -13.30 -31.18
CA TRP A 614 -10.11 -12.48 -30.07
C TRP A 614 -11.39 -11.69 -30.38
N LEU A 615 -11.52 -11.16 -31.60
CA LEU A 615 -12.75 -10.52 -32.04
C LEU A 615 -13.93 -11.50 -32.09
N ASN A 616 -13.72 -12.74 -32.50
CA ASN A 616 -14.76 -13.78 -32.46
C ASN A 616 -15.20 -14.13 -31.04
N TRP A 617 -14.28 -14.08 -30.07
CA TRP A 617 -14.63 -14.19 -28.66
C TRP A 617 -15.48 -13.00 -28.20
N ALA A 618 -15.05 -11.77 -28.48
CA ALA A 618 -15.78 -10.56 -28.10
C ALA A 618 -17.15 -10.44 -28.79
N TYR A 619 -17.29 -10.95 -30.01
CA TYR A 619 -18.53 -11.05 -30.76
C TYR A 619 -19.52 -12.09 -30.21
N GLY A 620 -19.05 -12.97 -29.32
CA GLY A 620 -19.85 -13.99 -28.65
C GLY A 620 -19.88 -15.35 -29.35
N ALA A 621 -19.21 -15.50 -30.49
CA ALA A 621 -19.24 -16.72 -31.29
C ALA A 621 -18.58 -17.94 -30.60
N ARG A 622 -17.68 -17.70 -29.63
CA ARG A 622 -16.99 -18.74 -28.87
C ARG A 622 -16.75 -18.30 -27.43
N ASN A 623 -16.89 -19.22 -26.48
CA ASN A 623 -16.49 -18.99 -25.08
C ASN A 623 -15.06 -19.49 -24.80
N THR A 624 -14.39 -18.94 -23.79
CA THR A 624 -13.00 -19.27 -23.44
C THR A 624 -12.79 -20.74 -23.04
N THR A 625 -13.82 -21.37 -22.50
CA THR A 625 -13.83 -22.79 -22.11
C THR A 625 -14.18 -23.75 -23.25
N ALA A 626 -14.59 -23.24 -24.41
CA ALA A 626 -14.97 -24.09 -25.54
C ALA A 626 -13.75 -24.87 -26.06
N LYS A 627 -13.90 -26.19 -26.23
CA LYS A 627 -12.87 -27.04 -26.84
C LYS A 627 -12.83 -26.76 -28.35
N ILE A 628 -11.63 -26.50 -28.87
CA ILE A 628 -11.44 -26.20 -30.30
C ILE A 628 -10.78 -27.36 -31.06
N THR A 629 -9.98 -28.19 -30.37
CA THR A 629 -9.38 -29.42 -30.88
C THR A 629 -9.06 -30.38 -29.73
N GLY A 630 -9.62 -31.58 -29.71
CA GLY A 630 -9.32 -32.58 -28.66
C GLY A 630 -9.54 -32.01 -27.25
N SER A 631 -8.48 -31.93 -26.45
CA SER A 631 -8.47 -31.35 -25.10
C SER A 631 -8.15 -29.85 -25.04
N THR A 632 -7.78 -29.22 -26.16
CA THR A 632 -7.37 -27.81 -26.19
C THR A 632 -8.57 -26.87 -26.19
N THR A 633 -8.65 -26.00 -25.18
CA THR A 633 -9.67 -24.94 -25.06
C THR A 633 -9.29 -23.71 -25.87
N LEU A 634 -10.27 -22.85 -26.16
CA LEU A 634 -10.05 -21.55 -26.79
C LEU A 634 -9.03 -20.73 -26.00
N LYS A 635 -9.17 -20.66 -24.67
CA LYS A 635 -8.20 -19.96 -23.79
C LYS A 635 -6.78 -20.48 -23.98
N SER A 636 -6.59 -21.80 -23.94
CA SER A 636 -5.26 -22.42 -24.11
C SER A 636 -4.64 -22.13 -25.48
N ALA A 637 -5.44 -22.18 -26.55
CA ALA A 637 -4.98 -21.89 -27.90
C ALA A 637 -4.60 -20.42 -28.09
N LEU A 638 -5.40 -19.49 -27.55
CA LEU A 638 -5.12 -18.06 -27.56
C LEU A 638 -3.85 -17.73 -26.76
N THR A 639 -3.73 -18.22 -25.52
CA THR A 639 -2.55 -18.01 -24.67
C THR A 639 -1.27 -18.58 -25.30
N THR A 640 -1.37 -19.73 -25.98
CA THR A 640 -0.21 -20.32 -26.68
C THR A 640 0.22 -19.48 -27.87
N ALA A 641 -0.72 -18.98 -28.67
CA ALA A 641 -0.44 -18.10 -29.80
C ALA A 641 0.14 -16.76 -29.33
N GLU A 642 -0.37 -16.22 -28.24
CA GLU A 642 0.12 -15.02 -27.58
C GLU A 642 1.56 -15.15 -27.08
N ARG A 643 1.87 -16.22 -26.33
CA ARG A 643 3.26 -16.47 -25.89
C ARG A 643 4.23 -16.54 -27.06
N ARG A 644 3.82 -17.13 -28.18
CA ARG A 644 4.63 -17.21 -29.41
C ARG A 644 4.76 -15.87 -30.13
N ARG A 645 3.76 -14.99 -30.02
CA ARG A 645 3.84 -13.61 -30.52
C ARG A 645 4.89 -12.81 -29.72
N LEU A 646 4.84 -12.87 -28.39
CA LEU A 646 5.79 -12.13 -27.53
C LEU A 646 7.21 -12.67 -27.56
N SER A 647 7.37 -13.97 -27.85
CA SER A 647 8.68 -14.56 -27.92
C SER A 647 9.42 -14.09 -29.18
N GLY A 648 10.45 -13.27 -28.97
CA GLY A 648 11.42 -12.89 -30.02
C GLY A 648 12.14 -14.09 -30.67
N LYS A 649 12.08 -15.27 -30.05
CA LYS A 649 12.80 -16.49 -30.42
C LYS A 649 11.91 -17.61 -31.00
N ALA A 650 10.61 -17.36 -31.23
CA ALA A 650 9.70 -18.38 -31.75
C ALA A 650 10.07 -18.86 -33.16
N THR A 651 10.12 -20.17 -33.38
CA THR A 651 10.51 -20.75 -34.67
C THR A 651 9.39 -20.66 -35.71
N SER A 652 9.75 -20.62 -37.00
CA SER A 652 8.78 -20.60 -38.11
C SER A 652 7.77 -21.76 -38.07
N ALA A 653 8.20 -22.94 -37.59
CA ALA A 653 7.32 -24.09 -37.39
C ALA A 653 6.31 -23.89 -36.25
N GLN A 654 6.72 -23.24 -35.14
CA GLN A 654 5.83 -22.90 -34.03
C GLN A 654 4.79 -21.85 -34.45
N LEU A 655 5.22 -20.81 -35.17
CA LEU A 655 4.30 -19.78 -35.69
C LEU A 655 3.28 -20.39 -36.65
N THR A 656 3.73 -21.23 -37.60
CA THR A 656 2.87 -21.88 -38.59
C THR A 656 1.83 -22.79 -37.94
N ARG A 657 2.21 -23.53 -36.88
CA ARG A 657 1.26 -24.35 -36.11
C ARG A 657 0.17 -23.50 -35.46
N SER A 658 0.53 -22.40 -34.79
CA SER A 658 -0.46 -21.50 -34.17
C SER A 658 -1.39 -20.85 -35.19
N ILE A 659 -0.85 -20.40 -36.32
CA ILE A 659 -1.63 -19.85 -37.44
C ILE A 659 -2.64 -20.89 -37.94
N SER A 660 -2.20 -22.13 -38.18
CA SER A 660 -3.07 -23.21 -38.64
C SER A 660 -4.17 -23.53 -37.62
N THR A 661 -3.84 -23.59 -36.32
CA THR A 661 -4.82 -23.88 -35.27
C THR A 661 -5.90 -22.80 -35.19
N LEU A 662 -5.51 -21.53 -35.14
CA LEU A 662 -6.46 -20.40 -35.08
C LEU A 662 -7.32 -20.34 -36.34
N ARG A 663 -6.70 -20.46 -37.53
CA ARG A 663 -7.41 -20.37 -38.80
C ARG A 663 -8.40 -21.51 -39.01
N LYS A 664 -8.06 -22.75 -38.66
CA LYS A 664 -8.91 -23.92 -38.94
C LYS A 664 -9.98 -24.17 -37.88
N HIS A 665 -9.71 -23.83 -36.62
CA HIS A 665 -10.55 -24.27 -35.49
C HIS A 665 -11.20 -23.14 -34.70
N VAL A 666 -10.74 -21.89 -34.87
CA VAL A 666 -11.28 -20.73 -34.15
C VAL A 666 -11.98 -19.76 -35.11
N ASN A 667 -11.31 -19.39 -36.20
CA ASN A 667 -11.77 -18.35 -37.13
C ASN A 667 -12.57 -18.89 -38.33
N ARG A 668 -12.82 -20.20 -38.38
CA ARG A 668 -13.51 -20.84 -39.50
C ARG A 668 -14.98 -21.09 -39.19
#